data_AF-A0A7Y8CHC4-F1
#
_entry.id   AF-A0A7Y8CHC4-F1
#
_cell.length_a   1.000
_cell.length_b   1.000
_cell.length_c   1.000
_cell.angle_alpha   90.00
_cell.angle_beta   90.00
_cell.angle_gamma   90.00
#
_symmetry.space_group_name_H-M   'P 1'
#
loop_
_entity.id
_entity.type
_entity.pdbx_description
1 polymer ?
#
loop_
_entity_poly.entity_id
_entity_poly.type
_entity_poly.pdbx_seq_one_letter_code
_entity_poly.pdbx_strand_id
1 'polypeptide(L)'
;MPAPSFSGSTPASQRGMAATLMILFVGMALSVTALGMMYGIRGAQQQQVAAHAISPAESRVWSGVEWVRLYLQAQLLQDSTLANVTPGNLPISASGLSAQILSKVASAGSTLVTATITATNNLATNTLQVVYVLTPASAATAPPSGNLPPALQFNGNFNYTGGNLSITNGTTLANIAVTGVLTISNGSKAYVSGCAKGGINLSGGGIADNATLNTEGTFSMSSSSPPVNLTIAAKSINISQSDGSYVSIKAGAFKANVLSAGSTIGTALVGGTKNTDNSITAASTGTALITLTDGTVYTLDLSKASQSAGVISTSTGAQLISGTGSLPASISLSYNAIYGGDVNFRNATVGTFWGNTLALSGYSATYNTLKANSDVSILTATVGQFQGGGNLSVTQYNTPSFNTASQIAGKVLNQNGTAYTGTALANLTQNIAGASPGLPGIPYCNITSAPVDVTPLQSQANYVFYFDGNTPMLKIQNVKTAAGTAVAGGPYNLATTDLRTLLGNTFLTCNYGNSSCGNSATPANGWTFTGIKALPPGVLWFQGNITLDGVQGLSRLTNTVLATGNVALTSNSAVPLYSPNFSGYSNLCSGSFYPTNLCNKSATPPALATWTDSANVTHSGLPIGNIAIEANGGLATSGWTLYGNVILGGLVSTSGATTNIKGSLSTGNNGASPTTISQGGIAIDVSAVTGDQTITNPTPPTGGGGSGAVQASTKVRWVRAY
;
A
#
# COMPACT_ATOMS: atom_id res chain seq x y z
N MET A 1 83.45 -89.40 16.70
CA MET A 1 84.86 -89.34 17.16
C MET A 1 85.32 -87.87 17.18
N PRO A 2 86.24 -87.48 18.08
CA PRO A 2 86.09 -86.31 18.96
C PRO A 2 87.10 -85.13 18.75
N ALA A 3 86.71 -83.94 19.26
CA ALA A 3 87.50 -82.81 19.86
C ALA A 3 88.66 -82.13 19.07
N PRO A 4 89.25 -80.95 19.49
CA PRO A 4 88.94 -79.98 20.57
C PRO A 4 89.04 -78.47 20.17
N SER A 5 88.90 -77.60 21.19
CA SER A 5 89.05 -76.12 21.28
C SER A 5 90.44 -75.53 21.00
N PHE A 6 90.55 -74.22 20.65
CA PHE A 6 91.28 -73.18 21.43
C PHE A 6 91.11 -71.73 20.90
N SER A 7 90.87 -70.83 21.86
CA SER A 7 91.06 -69.35 22.01
C SER A 7 91.66 -68.46 20.89
N GLY A 8 91.09 -67.24 20.75
CA GLY A 8 91.92 -66.01 20.63
C GLY A 8 91.43 -64.82 19.78
N SER A 9 90.80 -63.82 20.44
CA SER A 9 90.80 -62.36 20.14
C SER A 9 90.05 -61.75 18.92
N THR A 10 89.31 -60.65 19.18
CA THR A 10 88.80 -59.63 18.23
C THR A 10 89.76 -58.40 18.23
N PRO A 11 89.55 -57.33 17.42
CA PRO A 11 89.20 -57.21 16.00
C PRO A 11 90.11 -56.17 15.27
N ALA A 12 89.99 -56.02 13.94
CA ALA A 12 90.35 -54.75 13.27
C ALA A 12 89.41 -54.50 12.09
N SER A 13 88.60 -53.44 12.22
CA SER A 13 87.48 -53.13 11.34
C SER A 13 87.93 -52.47 10.03
N GLN A 14 87.71 -53.11 8.88
CA GLN A 14 87.70 -52.44 7.57
C GLN A 14 86.39 -51.64 7.43
N ARG A 15 86.34 -50.49 8.11
CA ARG A 15 85.24 -49.52 8.04
C ARG A 15 85.27 -48.63 6.78
N GLY A 16 86.28 -48.74 5.92
CA GLY A 16 86.49 -47.81 4.80
C GLY A 16 85.51 -47.97 3.62
N MET A 17 85.31 -49.21 3.13
CA MET A 17 84.48 -49.46 1.94
C MET A 17 82.99 -49.34 2.22
N ALA A 18 82.53 -49.85 3.38
CA ALA A 18 81.12 -49.71 3.77
C ALA A 18 80.75 -48.26 4.12
N ALA A 19 81.65 -47.49 4.74
CA ALA A 19 81.42 -46.08 5.02
C ALA A 19 81.38 -45.23 3.73
N THR A 20 82.25 -45.49 2.76
CA THR A 20 82.23 -44.77 1.47
C THR A 20 81.00 -45.12 0.63
N LEU A 21 80.56 -46.39 0.61
CA LEU A 21 79.30 -46.79 -0.03
C LEU A 21 78.07 -46.20 0.68
N MET A 22 78.06 -46.17 2.01
CA MET A 22 77.01 -45.50 2.79
C MET A 22 76.98 -43.99 2.49
N ILE A 23 78.13 -43.32 2.46
CA ILE A 23 78.21 -41.88 2.12
C ILE A 23 77.72 -41.63 0.69
N LEU A 24 78.04 -42.52 -0.27
CA LEU A 24 77.61 -42.39 -1.65
C LEU A 24 76.11 -42.64 -1.83
N PHE A 25 75.55 -43.64 -1.14
CA PHE A 25 74.10 -43.87 -1.11
C PHE A 25 73.34 -42.75 -0.40
N VAL A 26 73.89 -42.21 0.69
CA VAL A 26 73.32 -41.04 1.37
C VAL A 26 73.38 -39.81 0.46
N GLY A 27 74.50 -39.60 -0.25
CA GLY A 27 74.64 -38.51 -1.22
C GLY A 27 73.66 -38.63 -2.39
N MET A 28 73.43 -39.84 -2.90
CA MET A 28 72.45 -40.12 -3.95
C MET A 28 71.01 -39.97 -3.45
N ALA A 29 70.71 -40.46 -2.23
CA ALA A 29 69.40 -40.31 -1.61
C ALA A 29 69.05 -38.83 -1.37
N LEU A 30 70.02 -38.02 -0.91
CA LEU A 30 69.87 -36.58 -0.70
C LEU A 30 69.68 -35.82 -2.02
N SER A 31 70.37 -36.22 -3.09
CA SER A 31 70.18 -35.59 -4.40
C SER A 31 68.85 -35.98 -5.06
N VAL A 32 68.38 -37.22 -4.88
CA VAL A 32 67.04 -37.65 -5.32
C VAL A 32 65.94 -36.93 -4.53
N THR A 33 66.09 -36.77 -3.21
CA THR A 33 65.13 -35.97 -2.41
C THR A 33 65.17 -34.49 -2.77
N ALA A 34 66.35 -33.91 -3.03
CA ALA A 34 66.47 -32.53 -3.49
C ALA A 34 65.82 -32.32 -4.87
N LEU A 35 66.04 -33.23 -5.83
CA LEU A 35 65.38 -33.20 -7.13
C LEU A 35 63.86 -33.40 -7.02
N GLY A 36 63.41 -34.29 -6.13
CA GLY A 36 61.99 -34.49 -5.81
C GLY A 36 61.35 -33.24 -5.21
N MET A 37 62.05 -32.55 -4.30
CA MET A 37 61.61 -31.26 -3.75
C MET A 37 61.61 -30.16 -4.81
N MET A 38 62.63 -30.08 -5.68
CA MET A 38 62.66 -29.12 -6.79
C MET A 38 61.52 -29.35 -7.79
N TYR A 39 61.21 -30.61 -8.12
CA TYR A 39 60.10 -30.96 -8.99
C TYR A 39 58.76 -30.65 -8.32
N GLY A 40 58.65 -30.91 -7.02
CA GLY A 40 57.50 -30.52 -6.18
C GLY A 40 57.31 -29.00 -6.11
N ILE A 41 58.39 -28.22 -5.98
CA ILE A 41 58.36 -26.74 -5.98
C ILE A 41 57.97 -26.21 -7.35
N ARG A 42 58.53 -26.74 -8.44
CA ARG A 42 58.13 -26.35 -9.81
C ARG A 42 56.67 -26.71 -10.09
N GLY A 43 56.23 -27.89 -9.66
CA GLY A 43 54.83 -28.31 -9.72
C GLY A 43 53.92 -27.37 -8.91
N ALA A 44 54.31 -27.03 -7.69
CA ALA A 44 53.57 -26.09 -6.82
C ALA A 44 53.56 -24.66 -7.40
N GLN A 45 54.66 -24.19 -7.97
CA GLN A 45 54.73 -22.88 -8.65
C GLN A 45 53.87 -22.85 -9.91
N GLN A 46 53.87 -23.92 -10.71
CA GLN A 46 52.99 -24.03 -11.88
C GLN A 46 51.52 -24.10 -11.48
N GLN A 47 51.17 -24.85 -10.43
CA GLN A 47 49.82 -24.88 -9.88
C GLN A 47 49.40 -23.54 -9.28
N GLN A 48 50.31 -22.82 -8.62
CA GLN A 48 50.07 -21.49 -8.06
C GLN A 48 49.88 -20.44 -9.15
N VAL A 49 50.68 -20.45 -10.22
CA VAL A 49 50.53 -19.55 -11.38
C VAL A 49 49.23 -19.86 -12.14
N ALA A 50 48.89 -21.15 -12.32
CA ALA A 50 47.61 -21.55 -12.91
C ALA A 50 46.42 -21.08 -12.04
N ALA A 51 46.47 -21.30 -10.72
CA ALA A 51 45.43 -20.83 -9.80
C ALA A 51 45.29 -19.29 -9.81
N HIS A 52 46.41 -18.56 -9.79
CA HIS A 52 46.41 -17.09 -9.87
C HIS A 52 45.97 -16.53 -11.23
N ALA A 53 46.10 -17.29 -12.32
CA ALA A 53 45.62 -16.89 -13.65
C ALA A 53 44.13 -17.22 -13.87
N ILE A 54 43.63 -18.29 -13.25
CA ILE A 54 42.25 -18.76 -13.34
C ILE A 54 41.29 -17.83 -12.57
N SER A 55 41.63 -17.42 -11.35
CA SER A 55 40.70 -16.61 -10.53
C SER A 55 40.34 -15.24 -11.15
N PRO A 56 41.27 -14.48 -11.77
CA PRO A 56 40.94 -13.26 -12.49
C PRO A 56 40.14 -13.51 -13.77
N ALA A 57 40.39 -14.63 -14.47
CA ALA A 57 39.58 -15.02 -15.63
C ALA A 57 38.15 -15.36 -15.19
N GLU A 58 37.97 -16.16 -14.13
CA GLU A 58 36.67 -16.48 -13.52
C GLU A 58 35.90 -15.23 -13.11
N SER A 59 36.51 -14.34 -12.34
CA SER A 59 35.89 -13.08 -11.89
C SER A 59 35.45 -12.20 -13.06
N ARG A 60 36.24 -12.15 -14.14
CA ARG A 60 35.90 -11.41 -15.36
C ARG A 60 34.80 -12.08 -16.17
N VAL A 61 34.76 -13.41 -16.26
CA VAL A 61 33.63 -14.08 -16.92
C VAL A 61 32.33 -13.78 -16.18
N TRP A 62 32.32 -13.84 -14.84
CA TRP A 62 31.15 -13.48 -14.03
C TRP A 62 30.72 -12.02 -14.18
N SER A 63 31.68 -11.11 -14.32
CA SER A 63 31.38 -9.72 -14.70
C SER A 63 30.72 -9.67 -16.08
N GLY A 64 31.20 -10.45 -17.05
CA GLY A 64 30.57 -10.59 -18.36
C GLY A 64 29.16 -11.17 -18.32
N VAL A 65 28.89 -12.13 -17.43
CA VAL A 65 27.54 -12.69 -17.19
C VAL A 65 26.56 -11.56 -16.79
N GLU A 66 26.99 -10.66 -15.91
CA GLU A 66 26.18 -9.53 -15.46
C GLU A 66 26.01 -8.46 -16.53
N TRP A 67 27.03 -8.17 -17.33
CA TRP A 67 26.93 -7.24 -18.46
C TRP A 67 25.92 -7.72 -19.49
N VAL A 68 25.95 -9.01 -19.83
CA VAL A 68 24.96 -9.61 -20.74
C VAL A 68 23.57 -9.60 -20.11
N ARG A 69 23.42 -9.83 -18.80
CA ARG A 69 22.14 -9.69 -18.08
C ARG A 69 21.56 -8.28 -18.19
N LEU A 70 22.38 -7.25 -17.97
CA LEU A 70 21.96 -5.84 -18.04
C LEU A 70 21.65 -5.41 -19.47
N TYR A 71 22.44 -5.86 -20.46
CA TYR A 71 22.14 -5.65 -21.86
C TYR A 71 20.78 -6.25 -22.24
N LEU A 72 20.55 -7.52 -21.92
CA LEU A 72 19.30 -8.22 -22.20
C LEU A 72 18.12 -7.58 -21.46
N GLN A 73 18.31 -7.11 -20.24
CA GLN A 73 17.32 -6.33 -19.50
C GLN A 73 16.99 -5.01 -20.18
N ALA A 74 18.00 -4.26 -20.64
CA ALA A 74 17.79 -2.99 -21.34
C ALA A 74 17.07 -3.21 -22.69
N GLN A 75 17.39 -4.28 -23.41
CA GLN A 75 16.69 -4.66 -24.63
C GLN A 75 15.24 -5.11 -24.35
N LEU A 76 15.00 -5.85 -23.26
CA LEU A 76 13.66 -6.28 -22.84
C LEU A 76 12.75 -5.10 -22.44
N LEU A 77 13.36 -4.03 -21.91
CA LEU A 77 12.65 -2.79 -21.57
C LEU A 77 12.35 -1.92 -22.80
N GLN A 78 13.17 -2.02 -23.87
CA GLN A 78 12.93 -1.31 -25.14
C GLN A 78 11.94 -2.06 -26.05
N ASP A 79 12.02 -3.39 -26.06
CA ASP A 79 11.19 -4.26 -26.89
C ASP A 79 10.89 -5.57 -26.13
N SER A 80 9.63 -5.73 -25.73
CA SER A 80 9.15 -6.92 -25.01
C SER A 80 9.19 -8.21 -25.84
N THR A 81 9.28 -8.09 -27.18
CA THR A 81 9.45 -9.21 -28.11
C THR A 81 10.92 -9.57 -28.37
N LEU A 82 11.84 -8.72 -27.88
CA LEU A 82 13.29 -8.85 -28.07
C LEU A 82 13.68 -9.05 -29.55
N ALA A 83 12.96 -8.44 -30.50
CA ALA A 83 13.25 -8.58 -31.93
C ALA A 83 14.66 -8.08 -32.27
N ASN A 84 15.11 -7.04 -31.55
CA ASN A 84 16.45 -6.46 -31.64
C ASN A 84 17.57 -7.38 -31.13
N VAL A 85 17.22 -8.47 -30.42
CA VAL A 85 18.18 -9.46 -29.91
C VAL A 85 18.20 -10.66 -30.86
N THR A 86 19.20 -10.70 -31.74
CA THR A 86 19.44 -11.81 -32.66
C THR A 86 20.60 -12.69 -32.18
N PRO A 87 20.56 -14.02 -32.43
CA PRO A 87 21.74 -14.86 -32.25
C PRO A 87 22.93 -14.31 -33.04
N GLY A 88 24.08 -14.22 -32.40
CA GLY A 88 25.25 -13.54 -32.96
C GLY A 88 26.17 -12.96 -31.89
N ASN A 89 27.26 -12.35 -32.34
CA ASN A 89 28.25 -11.71 -31.46
C ASN A 89 27.65 -10.45 -30.83
N LEU A 90 27.79 -10.34 -29.51
CA LEU A 90 27.47 -9.11 -28.78
C LEU A 90 28.70 -8.19 -28.79
N PRO A 91 28.59 -6.95 -29.27
CA PRO A 91 29.69 -6.01 -29.22
C PRO A 91 29.91 -5.60 -27.75
N ILE A 92 30.96 -6.14 -27.12
CA ILE A 92 31.41 -5.75 -25.79
C ILE A 92 32.67 -4.90 -25.95
N SER A 93 32.63 -3.66 -25.49
CA SER A 93 33.76 -2.72 -25.56
C SER A 93 34.79 -2.91 -24.44
N ALA A 94 34.98 -4.15 -23.97
CA ALA A 94 35.91 -4.50 -22.88
C ALA A 94 36.98 -5.48 -23.38
N SER A 95 38.26 -5.14 -23.17
CA SER A 95 39.39 -5.96 -23.60
C SER A 95 39.42 -7.32 -22.91
N GLY A 96 39.56 -8.39 -23.69
CA GLY A 96 39.65 -9.77 -23.20
C GLY A 96 38.30 -10.36 -22.74
N LEU A 97 37.17 -9.76 -23.09
CA LEU A 97 35.84 -10.29 -22.83
C LEU A 97 35.03 -10.35 -24.13
N SER A 98 34.45 -11.49 -24.43
CA SER A 98 33.56 -11.67 -25.59
C SER A 98 32.30 -12.40 -25.16
N ALA A 99 31.16 -12.04 -25.76
CA ALA A 99 29.92 -12.75 -25.57
C ALA A 99 29.24 -13.01 -26.91
N GLN A 100 28.57 -14.14 -27.01
CA GLN A 100 27.81 -14.54 -28.17
C GLN A 100 26.47 -15.11 -27.74
N ILE A 101 25.38 -14.63 -28.32
CA ILE A 101 24.06 -15.23 -28.14
C ILE A 101 23.96 -16.43 -29.10
N LEU A 102 23.80 -17.61 -28.54
CA LEU A 102 23.67 -18.87 -29.28
C LEU A 102 22.24 -19.11 -29.73
N SER A 103 21.27 -18.83 -28.87
CA SER A 103 19.87 -19.10 -29.15
C SER A 103 18.93 -18.20 -28.34
N LYS A 104 17.75 -17.97 -28.92
CA LYS A 104 16.61 -17.27 -28.30
C LYS A 104 15.37 -18.12 -28.53
N VAL A 105 14.72 -18.57 -27.46
CA VAL A 105 13.57 -19.49 -27.52
C VAL A 105 12.44 -18.97 -26.63
N ALA A 106 11.24 -18.83 -27.19
CA ALA A 106 10.05 -18.45 -26.41
C ALA A 106 9.55 -19.63 -25.56
N SER A 107 9.15 -19.37 -24.32
CA SER A 107 8.69 -20.38 -23.35
C SER A 107 7.66 -19.78 -22.38
N ALA A 108 6.37 -20.11 -22.57
CA ALA A 108 5.27 -19.87 -21.62
C ALA A 108 5.29 -18.48 -20.93
N GLY A 109 5.26 -17.40 -21.72
CA GLY A 109 5.24 -16.02 -21.19
C GLY A 109 6.62 -15.46 -20.77
N SER A 110 7.70 -16.16 -21.08
CA SER A 110 9.09 -15.69 -20.94
C SER A 110 9.93 -16.10 -22.16
N THR A 111 11.08 -15.48 -22.35
CA THR A 111 12.06 -15.83 -23.40
C THR A 111 13.33 -16.35 -22.75
N LEU A 112 13.80 -17.50 -23.21
CA LEU A 112 15.08 -18.06 -22.80
C LEU A 112 16.15 -17.62 -23.82
N VAL A 113 17.20 -16.97 -23.34
CA VAL A 113 18.36 -16.59 -24.16
C VAL A 113 19.57 -17.36 -23.66
N THR A 114 20.19 -18.15 -24.53
CA THR A 114 21.44 -18.85 -24.23
C THR A 114 22.59 -18.05 -24.80
N ALA A 115 23.57 -17.68 -23.97
CA ALA A 115 24.78 -17.00 -24.40
C ALA A 115 26.03 -17.73 -23.92
N THR A 116 27.09 -17.66 -24.70
CA THR A 116 28.45 -18.03 -24.30
C THR A 116 29.21 -16.77 -23.97
N ILE A 117 29.79 -16.71 -22.78
CA ILE A 117 30.65 -15.62 -22.32
C ILE A 117 32.05 -16.19 -22.14
N THR A 118 33.02 -15.63 -22.84
CA THR A 118 34.42 -16.02 -22.77
C THR A 118 35.25 -14.84 -22.30
N ALA A 119 35.97 -15.02 -21.18
CA ALA A 119 36.99 -14.09 -20.75
C ALA A 119 38.38 -14.71 -20.95
N THR A 120 39.24 -13.98 -21.63
CA THR A 120 40.63 -14.34 -21.90
C THR A 120 41.53 -13.35 -21.18
N ASN A 121 42.52 -13.87 -20.47
CA ASN A 121 43.72 -13.11 -20.13
C ASN A 121 44.94 -13.75 -20.81
N ASN A 122 46.14 -13.21 -20.59
CA ASN A 122 47.35 -13.68 -21.27
C ASN A 122 47.77 -15.12 -20.90
N LEU A 123 47.18 -15.73 -19.86
CA LEU A 123 47.60 -17.02 -19.29
C LEU A 123 46.46 -18.03 -19.10
N ALA A 124 45.20 -17.62 -19.19
CA ALA A 124 44.03 -18.45 -18.96
C ALA A 124 42.80 -17.93 -19.73
N THR A 125 42.01 -18.86 -20.25
CA THR A 125 40.70 -18.60 -20.86
C THR A 125 39.64 -19.34 -20.07
N ASN A 126 38.56 -18.65 -19.73
CA ASN A 126 37.40 -19.28 -19.10
C ASN A 126 36.14 -18.94 -19.90
N THR A 127 35.34 -19.96 -20.18
CA THR A 127 34.13 -19.86 -20.98
C THR A 127 32.95 -20.45 -20.20
N LEU A 128 31.93 -19.62 -19.98
CA LEU A 128 30.67 -20.03 -19.37
C LEU A 128 29.57 -19.97 -20.43
N GLN A 129 28.72 -20.99 -20.46
CA GLN A 129 27.41 -20.86 -21.10
C GLN A 129 26.35 -20.59 -20.04
N VAL A 130 25.58 -19.54 -20.29
CA VAL A 130 24.57 -19.03 -19.39
C VAL A 130 23.24 -19.01 -20.11
N VAL A 131 22.20 -19.50 -19.42
CA VAL A 131 20.82 -19.35 -19.87
C VAL A 131 20.15 -18.27 -19.03
N TYR A 132 19.71 -17.22 -19.71
CA TYR A 132 18.92 -16.13 -19.14
C TYR A 132 17.43 -16.41 -19.35
N VAL A 133 16.63 -16.17 -18.33
CA VAL A 133 15.17 -16.10 -18.42
C VAL A 133 14.80 -14.62 -18.43
N LEU A 134 14.17 -14.19 -19.51
CA LEU A 134 13.62 -12.86 -19.70
C LEU A 134 12.11 -12.96 -19.60
N THR A 135 11.54 -12.44 -18.52
CA THR A 135 10.09 -12.34 -18.36
C THR A 135 9.71 -10.91 -18.74
N PRO A 136 9.00 -10.67 -19.85
CA PRO A 136 8.51 -9.35 -20.22
C PRO A 136 7.62 -8.77 -19.12
N ALA A 137 7.49 -7.44 -19.10
CA ALA A 137 6.51 -6.83 -18.21
C ALA A 137 5.12 -7.33 -18.59
N SER A 138 4.40 -7.94 -17.65
CA SER A 138 2.95 -8.13 -17.72
C SER A 138 2.27 -6.97 -17.00
N ALA A 139 0.97 -6.77 -17.18
CA ALA A 139 0.25 -5.58 -16.68
C ALA A 139 -0.54 -5.89 -15.39
N ALA A 140 -0.30 -5.16 -14.30
CA ALA A 140 -1.13 -5.28 -13.12
C ALA A 140 -2.50 -4.82 -13.57
N THR A 141 -3.51 -5.63 -13.29
CA THR A 141 -4.81 -5.08 -13.00
C THR A 141 -4.58 -4.02 -11.94
N ALA A 142 -4.67 -2.77 -12.35
CA ALA A 142 -4.68 -1.66 -11.43
C ALA A 142 -5.89 -1.83 -10.50
N PRO A 143 -5.78 -1.43 -9.22
CA PRO A 143 -6.92 -0.86 -8.53
C PRO A 143 -7.56 0.19 -9.44
N PRO A 144 -8.88 0.37 -9.41
CA PRO A 144 -9.58 1.34 -10.25
C PRO A 144 -8.89 2.70 -10.22
N SER A 145 -8.77 3.29 -11.41
CA SER A 145 -8.63 4.71 -11.73
C SER A 145 -8.30 5.65 -10.56
N GLY A 146 -7.21 6.41 -10.73
CA GLY A 146 -6.98 7.68 -10.04
C GLY A 146 -8.24 8.55 -10.05
N ASN A 147 -8.92 8.53 -8.90
CA ASN A 147 -9.80 9.51 -8.31
C ASN A 147 -9.83 9.05 -6.86
N LEU A 148 -9.15 9.76 -5.96
CA LEU A 148 -9.02 9.38 -4.55
C LEU A 148 -10.36 8.89 -3.98
N PRO A 149 -10.51 7.59 -3.65
CA PRO A 149 -11.61 7.13 -2.85
C PRO A 149 -11.24 7.36 -1.38
N PRO A 150 -12.25 7.71 -0.55
CA PRO A 150 -12.21 8.67 0.57
C PRO A 150 -11.07 9.72 0.66
N ALA A 151 -11.32 10.84 1.35
CA ALA A 151 -10.28 11.85 1.65
C ALA A 151 -9.12 11.27 2.48
N LEU A 152 -9.34 10.11 3.11
CA LEU A 152 -8.43 9.49 4.05
C LEU A 152 -8.55 7.96 4.05
N GLN A 153 -7.42 7.26 3.95
CA GLN A 153 -7.34 5.81 4.04
C GLN A 153 -6.37 5.35 5.13
N PHE A 154 -6.83 4.43 5.98
CA PHE A 154 -6.03 3.79 7.03
C PHE A 154 -5.99 2.28 6.82
N ASN A 155 -4.79 1.77 6.51
CA ASN A 155 -4.55 0.34 6.51
C ASN A 155 -4.17 -0.13 7.92
N GLY A 156 -5.16 -0.25 8.80
CA GLY A 156 -5.03 -0.68 10.19
C GLY A 156 -6.19 -0.17 11.04
N ASN A 157 -6.08 -0.29 12.37
CA ASN A 157 -7.00 0.36 13.29
C ASN A 157 -6.76 1.87 13.31
N PHE A 158 -7.80 2.65 13.50
CA PHE A 158 -7.70 4.10 13.69
C PHE A 158 -8.31 4.49 15.02
N ASN A 159 -7.47 4.96 15.95
CA ASN A 159 -7.88 5.35 17.29
C ASN A 159 -7.76 6.87 17.45
N TYR A 160 -8.88 7.54 17.63
CA TYR A 160 -8.94 8.94 18.00
C TYR A 160 -9.25 9.04 19.48
N THR A 161 -8.30 9.56 20.26
CA THR A 161 -8.37 9.59 21.74
C THR A 161 -8.38 11.01 22.31
N GLY A 162 -8.30 12.05 21.47
CA GLY A 162 -8.25 13.46 21.89
C GLY A 162 -7.77 14.40 20.77
N GLY A 163 -7.79 15.71 21.05
CA GLY A 163 -7.42 16.75 20.08
C GLY A 163 -8.59 17.18 19.19
N ASN A 164 -8.27 17.73 18.02
CA ASN A 164 -9.23 18.02 16.94
C ASN A 164 -9.16 16.91 15.88
N LEU A 165 -10.31 16.40 15.45
CA LEU A 165 -10.43 15.54 14.28
C LEU A 165 -11.49 16.12 13.35
N SER A 166 -11.01 16.68 12.23
CA SER A 166 -11.87 17.30 11.23
C SER A 166 -11.52 16.82 9.84
N ILE A 167 -12.48 16.22 9.14
CA ILE A 167 -12.30 15.70 7.79
C ILE A 167 -13.44 16.22 6.93
N THR A 168 -13.16 17.25 6.13
CA THR A 168 -14.20 18.03 5.44
C THR A 168 -13.97 18.12 3.94
N ASN A 169 -15.08 18.26 3.23
CA ASN A 169 -15.15 18.71 1.85
C ASN A 169 -16.07 19.95 1.81
N GLY A 170 -15.47 21.09 2.14
CA GLY A 170 -16.16 22.38 2.22
C GLY A 170 -17.07 22.41 3.43
N THR A 171 -18.37 22.57 3.21
CA THR A 171 -19.40 22.55 4.25
C THR A 171 -19.89 21.14 4.58
N THR A 172 -19.43 20.12 3.87
CA THR A 172 -19.82 18.71 4.05
C THR A 172 -18.70 17.88 4.65
N LEU A 173 -19.04 16.72 5.24
CA LEU A 173 -18.06 15.77 5.74
C LEU A 173 -17.43 15.02 4.55
N ALA A 174 -16.12 14.83 4.59
CA ALA A 174 -15.46 13.92 3.67
C ALA A 174 -15.42 12.51 4.26
N ASN A 175 -15.38 11.51 3.38
CA ASN A 175 -15.36 10.12 3.80
C ASN A 175 -13.95 9.67 4.21
N ILE A 176 -13.89 8.74 5.16
CA ILE A 176 -12.70 7.96 5.52
C ILE A 176 -12.92 6.49 5.22
N ALA A 177 -11.81 5.77 5.09
CA ALA A 177 -11.78 4.32 4.94
C ALA A 177 -10.80 3.71 5.94
N VAL A 178 -11.24 2.74 6.73
CA VAL A 178 -10.41 2.04 7.72
C VAL A 178 -10.45 0.53 7.49
N THR A 179 -9.32 -0.14 7.28
CA THR A 179 -9.31 -1.60 7.13
C THR A 179 -9.50 -2.32 8.47
N GLY A 180 -9.10 -1.70 9.57
CA GLY A 180 -9.33 -2.18 10.93
C GLY A 180 -10.58 -1.58 11.57
N VAL A 181 -10.52 -1.41 12.88
CA VAL A 181 -11.55 -0.77 13.70
C VAL A 181 -11.32 0.73 13.78
N LEU A 182 -12.39 1.51 13.57
CA LEU A 182 -12.44 2.94 13.90
C LEU A 182 -12.89 3.10 15.35
N THR A 183 -12.04 3.66 16.20
CA THR A 183 -12.35 3.96 17.60
C THR A 183 -12.31 5.46 17.83
N ILE A 184 -13.39 6.03 18.34
CA ILE A 184 -13.50 7.43 18.76
C ILE A 184 -13.78 7.41 20.26
N SER A 185 -12.79 7.74 21.07
CA SER A 185 -12.88 7.76 22.53
C SER A 185 -12.34 9.08 23.10
N ASN A 186 -12.92 9.57 24.20
CA ASN A 186 -12.40 10.70 25.00
C ASN A 186 -12.02 12.01 24.27
N GLY A 187 -12.45 12.22 23.02
CA GLY A 187 -12.18 13.43 22.24
C GLY A 187 -13.32 14.45 22.25
N SER A 188 -13.11 15.59 21.60
CA SER A 188 -14.18 16.49 21.17
C SER A 188 -15.02 15.85 20.05
N LYS A 189 -16.20 16.41 19.73
CA LYS A 189 -17.09 15.92 18.65
C LYS A 189 -16.29 15.68 17.37
N ALA A 190 -16.25 14.44 16.89
CA ALA A 190 -15.47 14.06 15.72
C ALA A 190 -16.20 14.43 14.42
N TYR A 191 -15.54 15.17 13.53
CA TYR A 191 -16.10 15.54 12.23
C TYR A 191 -15.64 14.56 11.15
N VAL A 192 -16.26 13.38 11.15
CA VAL A 192 -15.93 12.30 10.20
C VAL A 192 -17.18 11.60 9.67
N SER A 193 -17.09 11.12 8.43
CA SER A 193 -18.00 10.12 7.83
C SER A 193 -17.16 9.08 7.12
N GLY A 194 -17.72 7.93 6.75
CA GLY A 194 -17.02 6.93 5.97
C GLY A 194 -17.32 5.50 6.38
N CYS A 195 -16.33 4.62 6.18
CA CYS A 195 -16.47 3.21 6.43
C CYS A 195 -15.27 2.55 7.13
N ALA A 196 -15.54 1.45 7.83
CA ALA A 196 -14.53 0.61 8.47
C ALA A 196 -14.83 -0.88 8.26
N LYS A 197 -13.83 -1.70 7.88
CA LYS A 197 -14.03 -3.15 7.74
C LYS A 197 -14.11 -3.87 9.09
N GLY A 198 -13.27 -3.51 10.05
CA GLY A 198 -13.15 -4.21 11.33
C GLY A 198 -14.25 -3.88 12.36
N GLY A 199 -14.89 -2.72 12.23
CA GLY A 199 -15.91 -2.23 13.18
C GLY A 199 -15.79 -0.74 13.45
N ILE A 200 -16.76 -0.18 14.16
CA ILE A 200 -16.78 1.20 14.61
C ILE A 200 -17.17 1.25 16.08
N ASN A 201 -16.36 1.88 16.93
CA ASN A 201 -16.61 2.05 18.36
C ASN A 201 -16.63 3.54 18.71
N LEU A 202 -17.76 4.04 19.19
CA LEU A 202 -17.92 5.41 19.67
C LEU A 202 -18.11 5.41 21.19
N SER A 203 -17.14 5.96 21.91
CA SER A 203 -17.12 6.00 23.37
C SER A 203 -16.69 7.35 23.98
N GLY A 204 -17.18 8.45 23.41
CA GLY A 204 -16.94 9.82 23.90
C GLY A 204 -17.15 10.87 22.80
N GLY A 205 -17.14 12.16 23.15
CA GLY A 205 -17.09 13.32 22.23
C GLY A 205 -18.31 13.61 21.35
N GLY A 206 -18.93 12.59 20.78
CA GLY A 206 -19.93 12.71 19.73
C GLY A 206 -19.37 12.54 18.33
N ILE A 207 -20.29 12.53 17.38
CA ILE A 207 -20.03 12.53 15.94
C ILE A 207 -20.72 13.74 15.31
N ALA A 208 -20.17 14.27 14.23
CA ALA A 208 -20.77 15.36 13.45
C ALA A 208 -22.20 15.06 13.01
N ASP A 209 -22.97 16.14 12.84
CA ASP A 209 -24.36 16.05 12.41
C ASP A 209 -24.43 15.60 10.95
N ASN A 210 -25.44 14.79 10.63
CA ASN A 210 -25.62 14.18 9.31
C ASN A 210 -24.46 13.25 8.89
N ALA A 211 -23.64 12.78 9.84
CA ALA A 211 -22.59 11.82 9.54
C ALA A 211 -23.17 10.49 9.02
N THR A 212 -22.39 9.84 8.16
CA THR A 212 -22.69 8.48 7.67
C THR A 212 -21.55 7.55 8.05
N LEU A 213 -21.84 6.52 8.85
CA LEU A 213 -20.87 5.56 9.37
C LEU A 213 -21.26 4.14 9.00
N ASN A 214 -20.43 3.51 8.18
CA ASN A 214 -20.70 2.21 7.59
C ASN A 214 -19.64 1.18 8.02
N THR A 215 -20.02 -0.06 8.33
CA THR A 215 -19.04 -1.07 8.68
C THR A 215 -19.41 -2.49 8.27
N GLU A 216 -18.41 -3.28 7.91
CA GLU A 216 -18.55 -4.73 7.69
C GLU A 216 -18.52 -5.51 9.02
N GLY A 217 -18.12 -4.85 10.11
CA GLY A 217 -18.07 -5.37 11.46
C GLY A 217 -19.23 -4.87 12.33
N THR A 218 -18.99 -4.78 13.62
CA THR A 218 -19.96 -4.29 14.60
C THR A 218 -19.83 -2.78 14.75
N PHE A 219 -20.97 -2.08 14.74
CA PHE A 219 -21.06 -0.70 15.21
C PHE A 219 -21.46 -0.71 16.69
N SER A 220 -20.63 -0.10 17.54
CA SER A 220 -20.90 0.03 18.97
C SER A 220 -20.86 1.50 19.38
N MET A 221 -21.83 1.93 20.20
CA MET A 221 -21.86 3.28 20.74
C MET A 221 -22.36 3.28 22.20
N SER A 222 -21.55 3.87 23.07
CA SER A 222 -21.82 3.99 24.50
C SER A 222 -21.22 5.29 25.04
N SER A 223 -21.91 6.02 25.92
CA SER A 223 -21.34 7.21 26.56
C SER A 223 -20.84 8.30 25.57
N SER A 224 -21.47 8.42 24.40
CA SER A 224 -21.25 9.50 23.43
C SER A 224 -22.32 10.57 23.58
N SER A 225 -22.07 11.80 23.09
CA SER A 225 -23.13 12.80 22.99
C SER A 225 -24.20 12.34 21.98
N PRO A 226 -25.49 12.69 22.19
CA PRO A 226 -26.57 12.29 21.29
C PRO A 226 -26.32 12.79 19.86
N PRO A 227 -26.37 11.91 18.84
CA PRO A 227 -26.15 12.31 17.46
C PRO A 227 -27.36 13.07 16.89
N VAL A 228 -27.12 13.85 15.83
CA VAL A 228 -28.16 14.47 15.02
C VAL A 228 -28.08 13.93 13.59
N ASN A 229 -29.16 13.30 13.14
CA ASN A 229 -29.31 12.75 11.78
C ASN A 229 -28.23 11.74 11.36
N LEU A 230 -27.72 10.93 12.29
CA LEU A 230 -26.71 9.92 11.98
C LEU A 230 -27.28 8.80 11.10
N THR A 231 -26.52 8.38 10.08
CA THR A 231 -26.81 7.23 9.24
C THR A 231 -25.84 6.10 9.54
N ILE A 232 -26.35 4.90 9.83
CA ILE A 232 -25.55 3.73 10.19
C ILE A 232 -25.95 2.54 9.32
N ALA A 233 -24.95 1.87 8.76
CA ALA A 233 -25.12 0.51 8.24
C ALA A 233 -23.99 -0.40 8.74
N ALA A 234 -24.32 -1.56 9.30
CA ALA A 234 -23.33 -2.45 9.92
C ALA A 234 -23.65 -3.93 9.71
N LYS A 235 -22.72 -4.83 10.05
CA LYS A 235 -23.07 -6.24 10.25
C LYS A 235 -23.95 -6.41 11.47
N SER A 236 -23.56 -5.84 12.61
CA SER A 236 -24.34 -5.85 13.87
C SER A 236 -24.23 -4.51 14.57
N ILE A 237 -25.22 -4.16 15.39
CA ILE A 237 -25.31 -2.84 16.04
C ILE A 237 -25.57 -2.98 17.53
N ASN A 238 -24.79 -2.26 18.35
CA ASN A 238 -24.94 -2.17 19.79
C ASN A 238 -24.90 -0.70 20.25
N ILE A 239 -26.07 -0.11 20.51
CA ILE A 239 -26.19 1.28 20.96
C ILE A 239 -26.86 1.30 22.33
N SER A 240 -26.07 1.55 23.37
CA SER A 240 -26.52 1.54 24.78
C SER A 240 -26.85 2.92 25.33
N GLN A 241 -26.59 3.99 24.56
CA GLN A 241 -26.96 5.36 24.91
C GLN A 241 -28.43 5.64 24.60
N SER A 242 -28.99 6.58 25.35
CA SER A 242 -30.31 7.15 25.09
C SER A 242 -30.20 8.41 24.24
N ASP A 243 -31.32 8.74 23.60
CA ASP A 243 -31.54 9.96 22.82
C ASP A 243 -30.75 10.06 21.51
N GLY A 244 -31.04 11.13 20.78
CA GLY A 244 -30.47 11.44 19.46
C GLY A 244 -31.47 11.28 18.32
N SER A 245 -31.01 11.63 17.12
CA SER A 245 -31.74 11.47 15.86
C SER A 245 -30.90 10.67 14.86
N TYR A 246 -31.53 9.70 14.22
CA TYR A 246 -30.92 8.84 13.22
C TYR A 246 -31.77 8.89 11.94
N VAL A 247 -31.14 9.15 10.80
CA VAL A 247 -31.83 9.05 9.50
C VAL A 247 -32.11 7.58 9.21
N SER A 248 -31.12 6.71 9.40
CA SER A 248 -31.34 5.26 9.35
C SER A 248 -30.35 4.45 10.15
N ILE A 249 -30.82 3.29 10.63
CA ILE A 249 -30.05 2.24 11.30
C ILE A 249 -30.32 0.95 10.51
N LYS A 250 -29.30 0.40 9.87
CA LYS A 250 -29.42 -0.79 9.02
C LYS A 250 -28.41 -1.85 9.44
N ALA A 251 -28.85 -3.09 9.63
CA ALA A 251 -27.97 -4.19 10.00
C ALA A 251 -28.25 -5.48 9.24
N GLY A 252 -27.16 -6.14 8.84
CA GLY A 252 -27.19 -7.52 8.35
C GLY A 252 -27.46 -7.69 6.86
N ALA A 253 -27.03 -8.86 6.37
CA ALA A 253 -27.18 -9.31 5.00
C ALA A 253 -27.50 -10.80 4.98
N PHE A 254 -27.92 -11.31 3.82
CA PHE A 254 -27.87 -12.74 3.58
C PHE A 254 -26.48 -13.15 3.12
N LYS A 255 -25.99 -14.27 3.64
CA LYS A 255 -24.96 -15.07 2.99
C LYS A 255 -25.68 -15.98 2.00
N ALA A 256 -25.44 -15.77 0.72
CA ALA A 256 -26.03 -16.52 -0.38
C ALA A 256 -24.97 -17.39 -1.06
N ASN A 257 -25.38 -18.52 -1.63
CA ASN A 257 -24.59 -19.18 -2.66
C ASN A 257 -24.82 -18.43 -3.97
N VAL A 258 -23.74 -18.21 -4.73
CA VAL A 258 -23.80 -17.64 -6.07
C VAL A 258 -23.82 -18.78 -7.06
N LEU A 259 -24.86 -18.84 -7.88
CA LEU A 259 -25.03 -19.88 -8.88
C LEU A 259 -24.88 -19.32 -10.29
N SER A 260 -24.28 -20.11 -11.17
CA SER A 260 -24.29 -19.87 -12.61
C SER A 260 -24.53 -21.21 -13.32
N ALA A 261 -25.45 -21.22 -14.29
CA ALA A 261 -25.92 -22.43 -14.96
C ALA A 261 -26.32 -23.56 -13.97
N GLY A 262 -26.90 -23.21 -12.83
CA GLY A 262 -27.34 -24.15 -11.78
C GLY A 262 -26.24 -24.69 -10.87
N SER A 263 -24.97 -24.34 -11.10
CA SER A 263 -23.84 -24.75 -10.25
C SER A 263 -23.38 -23.63 -9.33
N THR A 264 -23.04 -23.95 -8.08
CA THR A 264 -22.46 -22.99 -7.14
C THR A 264 -21.04 -22.61 -7.57
N ILE A 265 -20.82 -21.33 -7.87
CA ILE A 265 -19.53 -20.77 -8.28
C ILE A 265 -18.87 -19.92 -7.19
N GLY A 266 -19.58 -19.64 -6.09
CA GLY A 266 -19.09 -18.81 -5.00
C GLY A 266 -20.14 -18.52 -3.94
N THR A 267 -19.87 -17.49 -3.14
CA THR A 267 -20.79 -16.94 -2.12
C THR A 267 -20.96 -15.44 -2.30
N ALA A 268 -22.06 -14.89 -1.80
CA ALA A 268 -22.31 -13.46 -1.79
C ALA A 268 -22.84 -12.98 -0.44
N LEU A 269 -22.46 -11.76 -0.05
CA LEU A 269 -23.12 -10.99 1.00
C LEU A 269 -24.03 -9.97 0.34
N VAL A 270 -25.34 -10.06 0.57
CA VAL A 270 -26.34 -9.32 -0.21
C VAL A 270 -27.55 -8.94 0.64
N GLY A 271 -28.09 -7.74 0.41
CA GLY A 271 -29.40 -7.34 0.90
C GLY A 271 -30.51 -7.83 -0.03
N GLY A 272 -31.74 -7.93 0.44
CA GLY A 272 -32.87 -8.40 -0.37
C GLY A 272 -33.90 -9.16 0.44
N THR A 273 -34.74 -9.93 -0.23
CA THR A 273 -35.77 -10.78 0.38
C THR A 273 -35.52 -12.26 0.05
N LYS A 274 -35.77 -13.13 1.02
CA LYS A 274 -35.75 -14.58 0.82
C LYS A 274 -37.12 -15.05 0.31
N ASN A 275 -37.14 -15.74 -0.82
CA ASN A 275 -38.35 -16.34 -1.38
C ASN A 275 -38.61 -17.73 -0.78
N THR A 276 -39.82 -18.26 -0.98
CA THR A 276 -40.24 -19.57 -0.46
C THR A 276 -39.44 -20.74 -1.02
N ASP A 277 -38.91 -20.62 -2.24
CA ASP A 277 -38.03 -21.59 -2.91
C ASP A 277 -36.56 -21.50 -2.48
N ASN A 278 -36.25 -20.70 -1.45
CA ASN A 278 -34.91 -20.33 -1.00
C ASN A 278 -34.09 -19.50 -1.99
N SER A 279 -34.62 -19.03 -3.11
CA SER A 279 -33.95 -18.01 -3.91
C SER A 279 -33.93 -16.67 -3.16
N ILE A 280 -32.98 -15.80 -3.48
CA ILE A 280 -32.90 -14.44 -2.95
C ILE A 280 -33.19 -13.44 -4.06
N THR A 281 -34.23 -12.63 -3.85
CA THR A 281 -34.45 -11.40 -4.62
C THR A 281 -33.60 -10.31 -4.00
N ALA A 282 -32.41 -10.06 -4.57
CA ALA A 282 -31.53 -8.96 -4.18
C ALA A 282 -32.26 -7.60 -4.11
N ALA A 283 -31.84 -6.75 -3.18
CA ALA A 283 -32.35 -5.38 -3.09
C ALA A 283 -32.02 -4.59 -4.36
N SER A 284 -32.87 -3.61 -4.71
CA SER A 284 -32.67 -2.75 -5.89
C SER A 284 -31.57 -1.71 -5.74
N THR A 285 -30.98 -1.59 -4.55
CA THR A 285 -29.90 -0.65 -4.22
C THR A 285 -28.96 -1.29 -3.22
N GLY A 286 -27.75 -0.75 -3.10
CA GLY A 286 -26.70 -1.28 -2.23
C GLY A 286 -25.62 -2.03 -3.01
N THR A 287 -24.73 -2.70 -2.28
CA THR A 287 -23.60 -3.43 -2.86
C THR A 287 -23.66 -4.88 -2.42
N ALA A 288 -23.57 -5.81 -3.36
CA ALA A 288 -23.30 -7.20 -3.06
C ALA A 288 -21.80 -7.47 -3.13
N LEU A 289 -21.26 -8.16 -2.13
CA LEU A 289 -19.88 -8.64 -2.14
C LEU A 289 -19.87 -10.11 -2.55
N ILE A 290 -19.31 -10.41 -3.72
CA ILE A 290 -19.26 -11.75 -4.29
C ILE A 290 -17.85 -12.30 -4.13
N THR A 291 -17.72 -13.52 -3.61
CA THR A 291 -16.46 -14.25 -3.52
C THR A 291 -16.60 -15.57 -4.26
N LEU A 292 -15.89 -15.71 -5.37
CA LEU A 292 -15.84 -16.94 -6.17
C LEU A 292 -15.06 -18.03 -5.42
N THR A 293 -15.26 -19.28 -5.84
CA THR A 293 -14.62 -20.47 -5.26
C THR A 293 -13.09 -20.46 -5.33
N ASP A 294 -12.51 -19.76 -6.31
CA ASP A 294 -11.07 -19.56 -6.46
C ASP A 294 -10.50 -18.44 -5.55
N GLY A 295 -11.35 -17.80 -4.75
CA GLY A 295 -10.99 -16.68 -3.87
C GLY A 295 -11.08 -15.31 -4.53
N THR A 296 -11.49 -15.22 -5.80
CA THR A 296 -11.69 -13.95 -6.49
C THR A 296 -12.87 -13.18 -5.90
N VAL A 297 -12.69 -11.88 -5.66
CA VAL A 297 -13.69 -11.03 -5.01
C VAL A 297 -14.16 -9.93 -5.96
N TYR A 298 -15.48 -9.80 -6.09
CA TYR A 298 -16.16 -8.76 -6.85
C TYR A 298 -17.09 -7.98 -5.94
N THR A 299 -17.24 -6.69 -6.21
CA THR A 299 -18.43 -5.94 -5.79
C THR A 299 -19.42 -5.87 -6.94
N LEU A 300 -20.70 -5.84 -6.61
CA LEU A 300 -21.78 -5.59 -7.56
C LEU A 300 -22.66 -4.46 -7.02
N ASP A 301 -22.66 -3.34 -7.73
CA ASP A 301 -23.57 -2.21 -7.48
C ASP A 301 -24.98 -2.58 -7.94
N LEU A 302 -25.85 -2.90 -6.98
CA LEU A 302 -27.21 -3.37 -7.23
C LEU A 302 -28.10 -2.30 -7.86
N SER A 303 -27.72 -1.03 -7.80
CA SER A 303 -28.44 0.04 -8.50
C SER A 303 -28.19 0.06 -10.02
N LYS A 304 -27.13 -0.62 -10.47
CA LYS A 304 -26.74 -0.75 -11.89
C LYS A 304 -26.97 -2.15 -12.44
N ALA A 305 -27.15 -3.14 -11.57
CA ALA A 305 -27.51 -4.49 -11.94
C ALA A 305 -29.01 -4.57 -12.27
N SER A 306 -29.37 -5.32 -13.32
CA SER A 306 -30.76 -5.65 -13.59
C SER A 306 -31.10 -7.02 -13.00
N GLN A 307 -32.33 -7.19 -12.54
CA GLN A 307 -32.81 -8.46 -11.98
C GLN A 307 -34.17 -8.83 -12.57
N SER A 308 -34.33 -10.08 -13.00
CA SER A 308 -35.59 -10.64 -13.47
C SER A 308 -35.67 -12.12 -13.12
N ALA A 309 -36.82 -12.57 -12.59
CA ALA A 309 -37.06 -13.97 -12.21
C ALA A 309 -35.94 -14.61 -11.37
N GLY A 310 -35.34 -13.87 -10.42
CA GLY A 310 -34.26 -14.37 -9.56
C GLY A 310 -32.87 -14.43 -10.19
N VAL A 311 -32.72 -14.04 -11.47
CA VAL A 311 -31.44 -13.90 -12.17
C VAL A 311 -31.00 -12.44 -12.18
N ILE A 312 -29.73 -12.21 -11.87
CA ILE A 312 -29.07 -10.91 -11.79
C ILE A 312 -28.06 -10.79 -12.93
N SER A 313 -28.16 -9.72 -13.71
CA SER A 313 -27.13 -9.35 -14.69
C SER A 313 -25.96 -8.65 -13.99
N THR A 314 -24.75 -9.11 -14.28
CA THR A 314 -23.50 -8.58 -13.70
C THR A 314 -22.68 -7.79 -14.73
N SER A 315 -23.14 -7.68 -15.98
CA SER A 315 -22.44 -6.97 -17.05
C SER A 315 -22.24 -5.49 -16.75
N THR A 316 -23.08 -4.92 -15.89
CA THR A 316 -23.03 -3.55 -15.42
C THR A 316 -22.96 -3.52 -13.90
N GLY A 317 -22.10 -2.66 -13.34
CA GLY A 317 -21.97 -2.48 -11.90
C GLY A 317 -21.09 -3.50 -11.18
N ALA A 318 -20.60 -4.55 -11.86
CA ALA A 318 -19.59 -5.44 -11.29
C ALA A 318 -18.19 -4.81 -11.37
N GLN A 319 -17.44 -4.89 -10.26
CA GLN A 319 -16.06 -4.41 -10.18
C GLN A 319 -15.21 -5.47 -9.49
N LEU A 320 -14.12 -5.88 -10.16
CA LEU A 320 -13.12 -6.77 -9.58
C LEU A 320 -12.36 -6.04 -8.47
N ILE A 321 -12.27 -6.69 -7.30
CA ILE A 321 -11.51 -6.18 -6.15
C ILE A 321 -10.16 -6.90 -6.04
N SER A 322 -10.16 -8.23 -6.16
CA SER A 322 -8.97 -9.07 -6.02
C SER A 322 -9.16 -10.43 -6.67
N GLY A 323 -8.07 -11.07 -7.08
CA GLY A 323 -8.08 -12.38 -7.75
C GLY A 323 -8.08 -12.27 -9.27
N THR A 324 -8.20 -13.41 -9.95
CA THR A 324 -8.05 -13.51 -11.42
C THR A 324 -9.22 -14.22 -12.09
N GLY A 325 -10.17 -14.77 -11.31
CA GLY A 325 -11.38 -15.40 -11.83
C GLY A 325 -12.29 -14.40 -12.52
N SER A 326 -13.11 -14.88 -13.45
CA SER A 326 -14.09 -14.06 -14.17
C SER A 326 -15.49 -14.25 -13.60
N LEU A 327 -16.17 -13.17 -13.23
CA LEU A 327 -17.58 -13.21 -12.88
C LEU A 327 -18.44 -13.42 -14.14
N PRO A 328 -19.30 -14.46 -14.22
CA PRO A 328 -20.20 -14.66 -15.35
C PRO A 328 -21.21 -13.52 -15.48
N ALA A 329 -21.63 -13.22 -16.73
CA ALA A 329 -22.54 -12.11 -17.06
C ALA A 329 -23.93 -12.22 -16.39
N SER A 330 -24.32 -13.41 -15.96
CA SER A 330 -25.57 -13.66 -15.23
C SER A 330 -25.34 -14.65 -14.10
N ILE A 331 -25.90 -14.33 -12.94
CA ILE A 331 -25.87 -15.16 -11.74
C ILE A 331 -27.26 -15.27 -11.11
N SER A 332 -27.50 -16.28 -10.29
CA SER A 332 -28.63 -16.31 -9.37
C SER A 332 -28.14 -16.55 -7.95
N LEU A 333 -28.99 -16.27 -6.96
CA LEU A 333 -28.64 -16.33 -5.54
C LEU A 333 -29.58 -17.29 -4.82
N SER A 334 -29.01 -18.24 -4.07
CA SER A 334 -29.77 -19.08 -3.15
C SER A 334 -29.37 -18.79 -1.71
N TYR A 335 -30.34 -18.74 -0.82
CA TYR A 335 -30.13 -18.59 0.61
C TYR A 335 -29.22 -19.68 1.16
N ASN A 336 -28.25 -19.30 1.99
CA ASN A 336 -27.39 -20.20 2.75
C ASN A 336 -27.54 -19.91 4.25
N ALA A 337 -27.25 -18.67 4.67
CA ALA A 337 -27.33 -18.26 6.06
C ALA A 337 -27.63 -16.77 6.20
N ILE A 338 -27.94 -16.33 7.42
CA ILE A 338 -27.97 -14.92 7.79
C ILE A 338 -26.56 -14.50 8.19
N TYR A 339 -26.13 -13.30 7.76
CA TYR A 339 -24.86 -12.70 8.10
C TYR A 339 -25.09 -11.43 8.92
N GLY A 340 -25.04 -11.55 10.25
CA GLY A 340 -25.30 -10.47 11.19
C GLY A 340 -26.78 -10.10 11.30
N GLY A 341 -27.07 -8.82 11.50
CA GLY A 341 -28.40 -8.26 11.58
C GLY A 341 -28.96 -8.13 12.99
N ASP A 342 -28.22 -8.56 14.01
CA ASP A 342 -28.59 -8.34 15.40
C ASP A 342 -28.38 -6.87 15.78
N VAL A 343 -29.43 -6.26 16.35
CA VAL A 343 -29.40 -4.89 16.82
C VAL A 343 -29.87 -4.81 18.26
N ASN A 344 -28.98 -4.37 19.15
CA ASN A 344 -29.31 -3.93 20.50
C ASN A 344 -29.34 -2.40 20.53
N PHE A 345 -30.50 -1.84 20.87
CA PHE A 345 -30.72 -0.40 20.81
C PHE A 345 -31.58 0.06 21.99
N ARG A 346 -31.19 1.16 22.64
CA ARG A 346 -31.92 1.69 23.77
C ARG A 346 -33.16 2.48 23.32
N ASN A 347 -33.03 3.77 23.03
CA ASN A 347 -34.14 4.61 22.55
C ASN A 347 -33.62 5.88 21.87
N ALA A 348 -34.28 6.29 20.78
CA ALA A 348 -34.09 7.57 20.10
C ALA A 348 -35.18 7.78 19.03
N THR A 349 -35.05 8.84 18.24
CA THR A 349 -35.83 9.00 17.00
C THR A 349 -35.06 8.41 15.82
N VAL A 350 -35.68 7.46 15.10
CA VAL A 350 -35.08 6.79 13.93
C VAL A 350 -36.04 6.88 12.74
N GLY A 351 -35.56 7.40 11.62
CA GLY A 351 -36.30 7.42 10.37
C GLY A 351 -36.56 6.01 9.86
N THR A 352 -35.52 5.30 9.41
CA THR A 352 -35.63 3.90 8.99
C THR A 352 -34.80 2.98 9.88
N PHE A 353 -35.43 2.03 10.53
CA PHE A 353 -34.80 1.00 11.34
C PHE A 353 -34.97 -0.35 10.66
N TRP A 354 -33.88 -1.01 10.26
CA TRP A 354 -33.93 -2.27 9.54
C TRP A 354 -32.85 -3.27 9.99
N GLY A 355 -33.24 -4.44 10.49
CA GLY A 355 -32.30 -5.49 10.86
C GLY A 355 -32.87 -6.91 10.76
N ASN A 356 -32.11 -7.89 11.27
CA ASN A 356 -32.58 -9.26 11.42
C ASN A 356 -33.38 -9.44 12.71
N THR A 357 -32.70 -9.39 13.85
CA THR A 357 -33.27 -9.50 15.19
C THR A 357 -33.10 -8.17 15.89
N LEU A 358 -34.17 -7.63 16.45
CA LEU A 358 -34.15 -6.31 17.09
C LEU A 358 -34.47 -6.42 18.58
N ALA A 359 -33.59 -5.92 19.44
CA ALA A 359 -33.81 -5.77 20.87
C ALA A 359 -33.82 -4.29 21.24
N LEU A 360 -35.03 -3.75 21.46
CA LEU A 360 -35.32 -2.33 21.63
C LEU A 360 -35.77 -2.09 23.08
N SER A 361 -34.84 -1.68 23.94
CA SER A 361 -34.97 -1.78 25.40
C SER A 361 -35.26 -0.47 26.14
N GLY A 362 -35.42 0.65 25.43
CA GLY A 362 -35.71 1.95 26.02
C GLY A 362 -37.17 2.36 25.87
N TYR A 363 -37.52 3.48 26.50
CA TYR A 363 -38.87 4.05 26.51
C TYR A 363 -38.94 5.28 25.59
N SER A 364 -40.16 5.60 25.15
CA SER A 364 -40.46 6.84 24.41
C SER A 364 -39.67 7.01 23.10
N ALA A 365 -39.30 5.91 22.45
CA ALA A 365 -38.66 5.95 21.14
C ALA A 365 -39.67 6.29 20.04
N THR A 366 -39.18 6.86 18.93
CA THR A 366 -39.99 7.08 17.72
C THR A 366 -39.32 6.42 16.53
N TYR A 367 -40.02 5.51 15.86
CA TYR A 367 -39.51 4.79 14.69
C TYR A 367 -40.45 5.02 13.50
N ASN A 368 -40.07 5.82 12.51
CA ASN A 368 -40.98 6.13 11.40
C ASN A 368 -41.25 4.88 10.55
N THR A 369 -40.22 4.09 10.28
CA THR A 369 -40.31 2.80 9.59
C THR A 369 -39.47 1.76 10.32
N LEU A 370 -40.12 0.72 10.84
CA LEU A 370 -39.48 -0.41 11.51
C LEU A 370 -39.59 -1.67 10.64
N LYS A 371 -38.45 -2.28 10.32
CA LYS A 371 -38.34 -3.48 9.50
C LYS A 371 -37.48 -4.52 10.20
N ALA A 372 -38.00 -5.72 10.37
CA ALA A 372 -37.26 -6.83 10.95
C ALA A 372 -37.44 -8.09 10.13
N ASN A 373 -36.35 -8.72 9.71
CA ASN A 373 -36.42 -10.01 9.01
C ASN A 373 -36.86 -11.16 9.93
N SER A 374 -36.58 -11.06 11.23
CA SER A 374 -36.91 -12.06 12.25
C SER A 374 -37.66 -11.41 13.43
N ASP A 375 -37.32 -11.79 14.66
CA ASP A 375 -38.04 -11.41 15.86
C ASP A 375 -37.67 -10.01 16.35
N VAL A 376 -38.65 -9.33 16.96
CA VAL A 376 -38.47 -8.00 17.58
C VAL A 376 -38.89 -8.09 19.04
N SER A 377 -38.02 -7.68 19.96
CA SER A 377 -38.36 -7.39 21.35
C SER A 377 -38.38 -5.89 21.55
N ILE A 378 -39.51 -5.35 22.03
CA ILE A 378 -39.72 -3.91 22.19
C ILE A 378 -40.48 -3.60 23.49
N LEU A 379 -40.12 -2.48 24.14
CA LEU A 379 -40.88 -1.93 25.28
C LEU A 379 -41.96 -0.96 24.79
N THR A 380 -41.76 0.36 24.94
CA THR A 380 -42.65 1.38 24.40
C THR A 380 -41.98 2.15 23.27
N ALA A 381 -42.71 2.34 22.17
CA ALA A 381 -42.32 3.22 21.08
C ALA A 381 -43.54 3.66 20.28
N THR A 382 -43.46 4.85 19.69
CA THR A 382 -44.36 5.27 18.62
C THR A 382 -43.78 4.80 17.30
N VAL A 383 -44.45 3.86 16.64
CA VAL A 383 -44.02 3.30 15.36
C VAL A 383 -44.93 3.82 14.24
N GLY A 384 -44.35 4.38 13.19
CA GLY A 384 -45.09 4.81 12.00
C GLY A 384 -45.68 3.59 11.27
N GLN A 385 -44.79 2.83 10.63
CA GLN A 385 -45.11 1.57 9.96
C GLN A 385 -44.18 0.45 10.42
N PHE A 386 -44.73 -0.73 10.71
CA PHE A 386 -43.96 -1.92 11.06
C PHE A 386 -44.18 -3.08 10.07
N GLN A 387 -43.08 -3.69 9.65
CA GLN A 387 -43.04 -4.91 8.85
C GLN A 387 -42.09 -5.93 9.50
N GLY A 388 -42.62 -7.07 9.96
CA GLY A 388 -41.84 -8.09 10.67
C GLY A 388 -41.94 -9.48 10.05
N GLY A 389 -40.80 -10.17 9.90
CA GLY A 389 -40.72 -11.55 9.44
C GLY A 389 -40.85 -12.60 10.55
N GLY A 390 -40.77 -12.21 11.82
CA GLY A 390 -40.90 -13.09 12.99
C GLY A 390 -41.98 -12.64 13.97
N ASN A 391 -41.78 -12.97 15.25
CA ASN A 391 -42.63 -12.61 16.36
C ASN A 391 -42.34 -11.20 16.90
N LEU A 392 -43.34 -10.59 17.51
CA LEU A 392 -43.22 -9.33 18.25
C LEU A 392 -43.37 -9.59 19.75
N SER A 393 -42.27 -9.47 20.50
CA SER A 393 -42.24 -9.63 21.94
C SER A 393 -42.39 -8.29 22.65
N VAL A 394 -43.43 -8.16 23.48
CA VAL A 394 -43.79 -6.96 24.25
C VAL A 394 -43.92 -7.26 25.74
N THR A 395 -44.13 -6.24 26.56
CA THR A 395 -44.54 -6.46 27.96
C THR A 395 -46.01 -6.12 28.14
N GLN A 396 -46.66 -6.76 29.13
CA GLN A 396 -48.10 -6.63 29.35
C GLN A 396 -48.58 -5.18 29.54
N TYR A 397 -47.75 -4.33 30.13
CA TYR A 397 -48.08 -2.93 30.46
C TYR A 397 -47.36 -1.89 29.60
N ASN A 398 -46.31 -2.29 28.88
CA ASN A 398 -45.56 -1.42 27.99
C ASN A 398 -45.56 -2.05 26.59
N THR A 399 -46.42 -1.52 25.72
CA THR A 399 -46.59 -1.96 24.33
C THR A 399 -46.32 -0.79 23.37
N PRO A 400 -45.87 -1.07 22.15
CA PRO A 400 -45.72 -0.04 21.11
C PRO A 400 -47.07 0.37 20.54
N SER A 401 -47.14 1.60 20.02
CA SER A 401 -48.25 2.07 19.20
C SER A 401 -47.87 2.09 17.73
N PHE A 402 -48.84 1.84 16.84
CA PHE A 402 -48.64 1.87 15.39
C PHE A 402 -49.56 2.93 14.76
N ASN A 403 -48.99 3.91 14.08
CA ASN A 403 -49.75 4.99 13.46
C ASN A 403 -50.41 4.58 12.13
N THR A 404 -49.84 3.58 11.45
CA THR A 404 -50.32 3.08 10.16
C THR A 404 -50.40 1.56 10.14
N ALA A 405 -51.13 1.01 9.16
CA ALA A 405 -51.29 -0.43 8.97
C ALA A 405 -49.92 -1.13 8.90
N SER A 406 -49.74 -2.09 9.80
CA SER A 406 -48.51 -2.83 10.06
C SER A 406 -48.77 -4.33 10.05
N GLN A 407 -47.76 -5.12 9.73
CA GLN A 407 -47.91 -6.57 9.55
C GLN A 407 -46.72 -7.36 10.06
N ILE A 408 -47.00 -8.55 10.62
CA ILE A 408 -46.00 -9.54 10.98
C ILE A 408 -46.36 -10.93 10.46
N ALA A 409 -45.34 -11.73 10.15
CA ALA A 409 -45.51 -13.15 9.81
C ALA A 409 -45.74 -14.02 11.06
N GLY A 410 -45.20 -13.63 12.21
CA GLY A 410 -45.36 -14.35 13.47
C GLY A 410 -46.55 -13.85 14.30
N LYS A 411 -46.40 -14.01 15.62
CA LYS A 411 -47.39 -13.64 16.64
C LYS A 411 -46.86 -12.59 17.60
N VAL A 412 -47.76 -11.95 18.34
CA VAL A 412 -47.40 -11.12 19.50
C VAL A 412 -47.23 -12.01 20.74
N LEU A 413 -46.09 -11.88 21.40
CA LEU A 413 -45.69 -12.64 22.58
C LEU A 413 -45.36 -11.69 23.74
N ASN A 414 -45.44 -12.19 24.97
CA ASN A 414 -44.77 -11.55 26.11
C ASN A 414 -43.25 -11.77 26.00
N GLN A 415 -42.44 -10.90 26.58
CA GLN A 415 -40.97 -11.04 26.58
C GLN A 415 -40.44 -12.34 27.19
N ASN A 416 -41.23 -13.05 28.00
CA ASN A 416 -40.90 -14.39 28.51
C ASN A 416 -41.25 -15.52 27.51
N GLY A 417 -41.68 -15.20 26.30
CA GLY A 417 -42.02 -16.15 25.22
C GLY A 417 -43.45 -16.70 25.27
N THR A 418 -44.25 -16.34 26.28
CA THR A 418 -45.66 -16.77 26.36
C THR A 418 -46.56 -15.97 25.42
N ALA A 419 -47.74 -16.51 25.07
CA ALA A 419 -48.69 -15.78 24.23
C ALA A 419 -49.16 -14.48 24.92
N TYR A 420 -49.22 -13.38 24.17
CA TYR A 420 -49.74 -12.11 24.67
C TYR A 420 -51.28 -12.16 24.76
N THR A 421 -51.82 -11.90 25.95
CA THR A 421 -53.27 -11.91 26.23
C THR A 421 -53.82 -10.54 26.60
N GLY A 422 -53.05 -9.47 26.39
CA GLY A 422 -53.50 -8.09 26.63
C GLY A 422 -54.35 -7.53 25.48
N THR A 423 -54.63 -6.23 25.53
CA THR A 423 -55.41 -5.53 24.50
C THR A 423 -54.74 -5.65 23.14
N ALA A 424 -55.52 -5.99 22.11
CA ALA A 424 -55.02 -6.08 20.75
C ALA A 424 -54.34 -4.76 20.32
N LEU A 425 -53.15 -4.87 19.74
CA LEU A 425 -52.39 -3.72 19.26
C LEU A 425 -53.05 -3.17 18.00
N ALA A 426 -53.55 -1.93 18.08
CA ALA A 426 -54.20 -1.27 16.94
C ALA A 426 -53.25 -1.18 15.74
N ASN A 427 -53.80 -1.28 14.53
CA ASN A 427 -53.09 -1.26 13.25
C ASN A 427 -52.06 -2.39 13.02
N LEU A 428 -52.00 -3.42 13.88
CA LEU A 428 -51.11 -4.56 13.68
C LEU A 428 -51.88 -5.82 13.24
N THR A 429 -51.52 -6.37 12.08
CA THR A 429 -52.03 -7.65 11.58
C THR A 429 -50.98 -8.75 11.77
N GLN A 430 -51.39 -9.92 12.26
CA GLN A 430 -50.50 -11.05 12.58
C GLN A 430 -50.69 -12.22 11.61
N ASN A 431 -49.74 -13.17 11.59
CA ASN A 431 -49.76 -14.38 10.75
C ASN A 431 -49.88 -14.11 9.23
N ILE A 432 -49.28 -13.01 8.75
CA ILE A 432 -49.26 -12.67 7.32
C ILE A 432 -48.09 -13.36 6.62
N ALA A 433 -48.39 -14.34 5.77
CA ALA A 433 -47.37 -15.03 4.98
C ALA A 433 -46.61 -14.05 4.07
N GLY A 434 -45.28 -14.17 4.04
CA GLY A 434 -44.43 -13.27 3.24
C GLY A 434 -44.29 -11.85 3.78
N ALA A 435 -44.73 -11.57 5.02
CA ALA A 435 -44.60 -10.25 5.62
C ALA A 435 -43.14 -9.81 5.86
N SER A 436 -42.16 -10.72 5.80
CA SER A 436 -40.75 -10.37 6.04
C SER A 436 -40.28 -9.27 5.06
N PRO A 437 -39.68 -8.17 5.57
CA PRO A 437 -39.07 -7.15 4.73
C PRO A 437 -37.74 -7.60 4.12
N GLY A 438 -37.20 -8.77 4.51
CA GLY A 438 -35.85 -9.18 4.18
C GLY A 438 -34.78 -8.38 4.93
N LEU A 439 -33.56 -8.32 4.40
CA LEU A 439 -32.40 -7.65 5.02
C LEU A 439 -31.89 -6.49 4.16
N PRO A 440 -31.35 -5.42 4.79
CA PRO A 440 -30.89 -4.23 4.08
C PRO A 440 -29.62 -4.46 3.26
N GLY A 441 -28.83 -5.48 3.59
CA GLY A 441 -27.47 -5.65 3.09
C GLY A 441 -26.47 -4.93 3.98
N ILE A 442 -25.20 -5.37 3.91
CA ILE A 442 -24.10 -4.70 4.59
C ILE A 442 -23.38 -3.77 3.60
N PRO A 443 -22.91 -2.60 4.04
CA PRO A 443 -22.09 -1.76 3.20
C PRO A 443 -20.73 -2.43 3.00
N TYR A 444 -20.16 -2.27 1.81
CA TYR A 444 -18.81 -2.71 1.52
C TYR A 444 -17.84 -1.53 1.60
N CYS A 445 -16.77 -1.68 2.37
CA CYS A 445 -15.74 -0.67 2.47
C CYS A 445 -14.58 -1.04 1.54
N ASN A 446 -14.59 -0.54 0.30
CA ASN A 446 -13.51 -0.84 -0.63
C ASN A 446 -12.24 -0.05 -0.25
N ILE A 447 -11.22 -0.75 0.23
CA ILE A 447 -9.91 -0.19 0.53
C ILE A 447 -8.88 -1.10 -0.11
N THR A 448 -8.22 -0.58 -1.14
CA THR A 448 -7.09 -1.22 -1.80
C THR A 448 -5.84 -0.42 -1.46
N SER A 449 -5.00 -0.94 -0.56
CA SER A 449 -3.69 -0.36 -0.30
C SER A 449 -2.70 -0.84 -1.35
N ALA A 450 -2.07 0.11 -2.05
CA ALA A 450 -0.89 -0.17 -2.86
C ALA A 450 0.36 0.06 -1.98
N PRO A 451 1.32 -0.87 -1.95
CA PRO A 451 2.60 -0.65 -1.27
C PRO A 451 3.27 0.63 -1.75
N VAL A 452 3.86 1.37 -0.82
CA VAL A 452 4.60 2.61 -1.08
C VAL A 452 6.07 2.26 -1.23
N ASP A 453 6.63 2.60 -2.39
CA ASP A 453 8.06 2.57 -2.62
C ASP A 453 8.49 3.83 -3.36
N VAL A 454 9.22 4.70 -2.66
CA VAL A 454 9.74 5.94 -3.24
C VAL A 454 11.03 5.74 -4.04
N THR A 455 11.64 4.55 -4.00
CA THR A 455 12.91 4.29 -4.70
C THR A 455 12.83 4.57 -6.20
N PRO A 456 11.79 4.11 -6.93
CA PRO A 456 11.62 4.40 -8.35
C PRO A 456 11.46 5.90 -8.67
N LEU A 457 10.95 6.69 -7.71
CA LEU A 457 10.69 8.12 -7.88
C LEU A 457 11.97 8.98 -7.84
N GLN A 458 13.12 8.40 -7.43
CA GLN A 458 14.41 9.09 -7.39
C GLN A 458 14.80 9.72 -8.74
N SER A 459 14.44 9.09 -9.86
CA SER A 459 14.73 9.59 -11.21
C SER A 459 13.94 10.87 -11.56
N GLN A 460 12.78 11.06 -10.94
CA GLN A 460 11.91 12.21 -11.14
C GLN A 460 12.21 13.36 -10.18
N ALA A 461 13.02 13.12 -9.15
CA ALA A 461 13.41 14.12 -8.15
C ALA A 461 14.33 15.19 -8.74
N ASN A 462 14.36 16.37 -8.10
CA ASN A 462 15.25 17.47 -8.46
C ASN A 462 16.53 17.48 -7.61
N TYR A 463 16.39 17.09 -6.34
CA TYR A 463 17.47 17.05 -5.36
C TYR A 463 17.44 15.69 -4.67
N VAL A 464 18.54 14.93 -4.83
CA VAL A 464 18.67 13.56 -4.33
C VAL A 464 19.74 13.55 -3.24
N PHE A 465 19.30 13.36 -2.01
CA PHE A 465 20.13 13.24 -0.81
C PHE A 465 20.38 11.77 -0.52
N TYR A 466 21.64 11.35 -0.57
CA TYR A 466 22.04 9.96 -0.41
C TYR A 466 23.36 9.84 0.36
N PHE A 467 23.73 8.64 0.78
CA PHE A 467 24.99 8.38 1.46
C PHE A 467 25.93 7.56 0.58
N ASP A 468 27.16 8.03 0.41
CA ASP A 468 28.27 7.23 -0.12
C ASP A 468 29.14 6.78 1.06
N GLY A 469 28.97 5.52 1.48
CA GLY A 469 29.41 5.08 2.81
C GLY A 469 28.75 5.89 3.92
N ASN A 470 29.54 6.65 4.68
CA ASN A 470 29.06 7.57 5.73
C ASN A 470 29.01 9.04 5.29
N THR A 471 29.39 9.33 4.05
CA THR A 471 29.47 10.71 3.57
C THR A 471 28.11 11.17 3.04
N PRO A 472 27.56 12.30 3.53
CA PRO A 472 26.32 12.85 3.01
C PRO A 472 26.55 13.51 1.65
N MET A 473 25.83 13.04 0.64
CA MET A 473 25.96 13.47 -0.74
C MET A 473 24.66 14.09 -1.26
N LEU A 474 24.79 15.09 -2.13
CA LEU A 474 23.69 15.65 -2.92
C LEU A 474 23.96 15.48 -4.41
N LYS A 475 22.96 14.98 -5.13
CA LYS A 475 22.89 15.05 -6.59
C LYS A 475 21.76 15.99 -6.99
N ILE A 476 22.05 16.92 -7.90
CA ILE A 476 21.08 17.83 -8.50
C ILE A 476 20.75 17.32 -9.90
N GLN A 477 19.48 17.36 -10.30
CA GLN A 477 19.08 16.98 -11.64
C GLN A 477 17.79 17.71 -12.03
N ASN A 478 17.56 17.90 -13.33
CA ASN A 478 16.37 18.59 -13.84
C ASN A 478 16.18 20.02 -13.28
N VAL A 479 17.25 20.76 -12.95
CA VAL A 479 17.17 22.14 -12.41
C VAL A 479 17.94 23.12 -13.30
N LYS A 480 17.34 24.29 -13.51
CA LYS A 480 17.97 25.44 -14.18
C LYS A 480 17.91 26.68 -13.29
N THR A 481 18.85 27.60 -13.48
CA THR A 481 18.79 28.94 -12.88
C THR A 481 17.73 29.79 -13.55
N ALA A 482 17.37 30.94 -12.95
CA ALA A 482 16.45 31.91 -13.57
C ALA A 482 16.84 32.29 -15.01
N ALA A 483 18.15 32.39 -15.30
CA ALA A 483 18.69 32.68 -16.63
C ALA A 483 18.64 31.49 -17.62
N GLY A 484 18.13 30.33 -17.20
CA GLY A 484 18.04 29.13 -18.05
C GLY A 484 19.30 28.27 -18.08
N THR A 485 20.34 28.63 -17.33
CA THR A 485 21.58 27.84 -17.21
C THR A 485 21.32 26.56 -16.45
N ALA A 486 21.73 25.42 -17.00
CA ALA A 486 21.65 24.14 -16.30
C ALA A 486 22.54 24.15 -15.05
N VAL A 487 22.01 23.67 -13.92
CA VAL A 487 22.79 23.50 -12.69
C VAL A 487 23.59 22.20 -12.82
N ALA A 488 24.87 22.25 -12.47
CA ALA A 488 25.73 21.06 -12.50
C ALA A 488 25.18 19.98 -11.55
N GLY A 489 25.22 18.73 -11.98
CA GLY A 489 24.49 17.66 -11.28
C GLY A 489 25.15 17.14 -10.00
N GLY A 490 26.40 17.48 -9.74
CA GLY A 490 27.19 16.89 -8.66
C GLY A 490 27.89 15.59 -9.09
N PRO A 491 28.34 14.75 -8.14
CA PRO A 491 27.89 14.71 -6.75
C PRO A 491 28.57 15.77 -5.87
N TYR A 492 27.80 16.38 -4.96
CA TYR A 492 28.28 17.35 -3.98
C TYR A 492 28.41 16.68 -2.61
N ASN A 493 29.62 16.72 -2.03
CA ASN A 493 29.84 16.25 -0.66
C ASN A 493 29.39 17.33 0.32
N LEU A 494 28.26 17.11 1.00
CA LEU A 494 27.65 18.10 1.90
C LEU A 494 28.45 18.32 3.19
N ALA A 495 29.30 17.37 3.58
CA ALA A 495 30.14 17.52 4.77
C ALA A 495 31.29 18.52 4.55
N THR A 496 31.73 18.70 3.31
CA THR A 496 32.90 19.54 2.96
C THR A 496 32.57 20.70 2.04
N THR A 497 31.49 20.62 1.26
CA THR A 497 31.07 21.66 0.32
C THR A 497 30.00 22.54 0.95
N ASP A 498 30.26 23.84 1.07
CA ASP A 498 29.27 24.81 1.51
C ASP A 498 28.29 25.17 0.38
N LEU A 499 27.06 24.65 0.45
CA LEU A 499 26.01 24.91 -0.52
C LEU A 499 24.98 25.95 -0.04
N ARG A 500 25.32 26.80 0.93
CA ARG A 500 24.48 27.97 1.26
C ARG A 500 24.26 28.87 0.04
N THR A 501 25.25 28.93 -0.85
CA THR A 501 25.13 29.58 -2.16
C THR A 501 25.56 28.65 -3.28
N LEU A 502 24.90 28.76 -4.43
CA LEU A 502 25.25 28.05 -5.66
C LEU A 502 25.09 29.02 -6.83
N LEU A 503 26.11 29.14 -7.69
CA LEU A 503 26.10 30.09 -8.82
C LEU A 503 25.70 31.53 -8.41
N GLY A 504 26.23 32.00 -7.27
CA GLY A 504 25.97 33.35 -6.74
C GLY A 504 24.58 33.58 -6.13
N ASN A 505 23.74 32.55 -6.03
CA ASN A 505 22.38 32.63 -5.47
C ASN A 505 22.25 31.77 -4.21
N THR A 506 21.41 32.18 -3.26
CA THR A 506 21.10 31.38 -2.06
C THR A 506 20.44 30.05 -2.45
N PHE A 507 20.90 28.94 -1.87
CA PHE A 507 20.49 27.60 -2.27
C PHE A 507 20.05 26.72 -1.08
N LEU A 508 20.98 26.08 -0.37
CA LEU A 508 20.68 25.17 0.76
C LEU A 508 21.22 25.74 2.08
N THR A 509 20.45 26.64 2.69
CA THR A 509 20.87 27.34 3.91
C THR A 509 20.07 26.88 5.12
N CYS A 510 20.75 26.29 6.09
CA CYS A 510 20.19 25.78 7.35
C CYS A 510 20.96 26.34 8.56
N ASN A 511 20.61 25.85 9.76
CA ASN A 511 21.17 26.24 11.04
C ASN A 511 21.14 27.76 11.23
N TYR A 512 19.98 28.37 10.94
CA TYR A 512 19.75 29.81 11.07
C TYR A 512 20.69 30.68 10.21
N GLY A 513 21.26 30.11 9.14
CA GLY A 513 22.19 30.78 8.22
C GLY A 513 23.65 30.37 8.39
N ASN A 514 23.95 29.60 9.44
CA ASN A 514 25.33 29.32 9.83
C ASN A 514 25.95 28.17 9.03
N SER A 515 25.15 27.30 8.41
CA SER A 515 25.68 26.16 7.65
C SER A 515 24.80 25.74 6.47
N SER A 516 25.39 24.93 5.59
CA SER A 516 24.64 24.23 4.55
C SER A 516 23.74 23.17 5.17
N CYS A 517 22.57 22.92 4.56
CA CYS A 517 21.67 21.85 4.98
C CYS A 517 22.33 20.46 4.78
N GLY A 518 22.13 19.55 5.74
CA GLY A 518 22.57 18.15 5.65
C GLY A 518 24.07 17.92 5.83
N ASN A 519 24.85 18.93 6.24
CA ASN A 519 26.31 18.81 6.39
C ASN A 519 26.76 17.83 7.49
N SER A 520 25.93 17.59 8.50
CA SER A 520 26.19 16.68 9.63
C SER A 520 25.40 15.37 9.55
N ALA A 521 24.72 15.11 8.43
CA ALA A 521 23.90 13.91 8.26
C ALA A 521 24.77 12.64 8.20
N THR A 522 24.26 11.55 8.78
CA THR A 522 24.88 10.22 8.74
C THR A 522 23.81 9.16 8.49
N PRO A 523 24.16 7.96 7.98
CA PRO A 523 23.19 6.88 7.81
C PRO A 523 22.45 6.51 9.11
N ALA A 524 23.11 6.66 10.26
CA ALA A 524 22.53 6.35 11.57
C ALA A 524 21.54 7.42 12.06
N ASN A 525 21.87 8.71 11.87
CA ASN A 525 21.05 9.81 12.37
C ASN A 525 20.01 10.28 11.34
N GLY A 526 20.17 9.91 10.07
CA GLY A 526 19.38 10.42 8.96
C GLY A 526 19.72 11.87 8.61
N TRP A 527 18.77 12.53 7.95
CA TRP A 527 18.85 13.92 7.53
C TRP A 527 18.11 14.80 8.54
N THR A 528 18.74 15.86 9.03
CA THR A 528 18.10 16.84 9.91
C THR A 528 18.36 18.24 9.40
N PHE A 529 17.29 18.92 8.98
CA PHE A 529 17.33 20.28 8.48
C PHE A 529 16.73 21.21 9.53
N THR A 530 17.60 21.76 10.38
CA THR A 530 17.20 22.71 11.43
C THR A 530 17.30 24.14 10.92
N GLY A 531 16.32 24.99 11.23
CA GLY A 531 16.39 26.43 10.97
C GLY A 531 16.60 26.78 9.49
N ILE A 532 15.76 26.23 8.61
CA ILE A 532 15.84 26.40 7.16
C ILE A 532 15.62 27.87 6.79
N LYS A 533 16.60 28.52 6.17
CA LYS A 533 16.50 29.88 5.62
C LYS A 533 16.42 29.93 4.10
N ALA A 534 16.88 28.89 3.42
CA ALA A 534 16.70 28.72 1.99
C ALA A 534 16.68 27.25 1.63
N LEU A 535 15.69 26.88 0.81
CA LEU A 535 15.52 25.56 0.24
C LEU A 535 14.94 25.77 -1.16
N PRO A 536 15.58 25.28 -2.22
CA PRO A 536 15.10 25.53 -3.57
C PRO A 536 13.82 24.73 -3.85
N PRO A 537 12.90 25.24 -4.69
CA PRO A 537 11.65 24.56 -4.94
C PRO A 537 11.83 23.31 -5.82
N GLY A 538 10.94 22.33 -5.64
CA GLY A 538 10.93 21.08 -6.40
C GLY A 538 10.88 19.83 -5.53
N VAL A 539 11.20 18.68 -6.13
CA VAL A 539 11.10 17.37 -5.46
C VAL A 539 12.41 17.03 -4.76
N LEU A 540 12.33 16.82 -3.46
CA LEU A 540 13.42 16.38 -2.59
C LEU A 540 13.28 14.88 -2.33
N TRP A 541 14.32 14.10 -2.63
CA TRP A 541 14.35 12.67 -2.36
C TRP A 541 15.45 12.35 -1.36
N PHE A 542 15.13 11.61 -0.30
CA PHE A 542 16.02 11.28 0.79
C PHE A 542 16.19 9.76 0.94
N GLN A 543 17.42 9.30 0.92
CA GLN A 543 17.78 7.96 1.41
C GLN A 543 17.77 7.98 2.94
N GLY A 544 16.81 7.30 3.55
CA GLY A 544 16.64 7.19 5.00
C GLY A 544 15.64 8.20 5.59
N ASN A 545 15.79 8.47 6.88
CA ASN A 545 14.89 9.35 7.62
C ASN A 545 15.21 10.83 7.36
N ILE A 546 14.19 11.69 7.36
CA ILE A 546 14.34 13.15 7.26
C ILE A 546 13.53 13.86 8.36
N THR A 547 14.17 14.81 9.04
CA THR A 547 13.55 15.73 9.99
C THR A 547 13.65 17.16 9.49
N LEU A 548 12.50 17.84 9.34
CA LEU A 548 12.43 19.29 9.13
C LEU A 548 12.17 19.95 10.48
N ASP A 549 13.21 20.58 11.03
CA ASP A 549 13.19 21.21 12.35
C ASP A 549 13.24 22.72 12.23
N GLY A 550 12.12 23.25 11.77
CA GLY A 550 11.85 24.67 11.72
C GLY A 550 12.39 25.45 10.54
N VAL A 551 11.66 26.52 10.24
CA VAL A 551 11.88 27.38 9.08
C VAL A 551 11.93 28.83 9.53
N GLN A 552 12.88 29.60 8.98
CA GLN A 552 13.09 30.98 9.37
C GLN A 552 13.21 31.88 8.14
N GLY A 553 12.44 32.97 8.11
CA GLY A 553 12.53 33.98 7.06
C GLY A 553 11.92 33.56 5.72
N LEU A 554 11.32 32.37 5.63
CA LEU A 554 10.50 31.95 4.49
C LEU A 554 9.02 32.04 4.86
N SER A 555 8.16 32.35 3.88
CA SER A 555 6.70 32.33 4.07
C SER A 555 6.09 30.96 3.80
N ARG A 556 6.82 30.07 3.11
CA ARG A 556 6.42 28.71 2.77
C ARG A 556 7.63 27.88 2.31
N LEU A 557 7.47 26.56 2.32
CA LEU A 557 8.29 25.64 1.53
C LEU A 557 7.51 25.23 0.27
N THR A 558 8.17 25.10 -0.88
CA THR A 558 7.53 24.65 -2.14
C THR A 558 8.22 23.37 -2.61
N ASN A 559 7.91 22.28 -1.92
CA ASN A 559 8.62 21.02 -2.08
C ASN A 559 7.71 19.81 -1.95
N THR A 560 8.04 18.78 -2.70
CA THR A 560 7.64 17.39 -2.41
C THR A 560 8.77 16.75 -1.62
N VAL A 561 8.45 16.06 -0.52
CA VAL A 561 9.41 15.32 0.30
C VAL A 561 9.19 13.82 0.12
N LEU A 562 10.15 13.15 -0.51
CA LEU A 562 10.17 11.70 -0.70
C LEU A 562 11.23 11.09 0.22
N ALA A 563 10.89 10.07 1.01
CA ALA A 563 11.83 9.44 1.94
C ALA A 563 11.73 7.91 1.95
N THR A 564 12.87 7.22 1.84
CA THR A 564 12.89 5.75 2.00
C THR A 564 12.74 5.32 3.47
N GLY A 565 12.79 6.26 4.42
CA GLY A 565 12.55 6.07 5.84
C GLY A 565 11.35 6.87 6.36
N ASN A 566 11.41 7.34 7.60
CA ASN A 566 10.39 8.17 8.24
C ASN A 566 10.61 9.66 7.96
N VAL A 567 9.51 10.43 7.96
CA VAL A 567 9.52 11.89 7.89
C VAL A 567 9.08 12.47 9.23
N ALA A 568 9.81 13.46 9.75
CA ALA A 568 9.47 14.17 10.97
C ALA A 568 9.39 15.68 10.71
N LEU A 569 8.32 16.32 11.19
CA LEU A 569 8.06 17.75 11.09
C LEU A 569 7.85 18.34 12.50
N THR A 570 8.79 19.15 12.99
CA THR A 570 8.75 19.68 14.36
C THR A 570 8.02 21.02 14.44
N SER A 571 7.50 21.40 15.61
CA SER A 571 6.70 22.63 15.79
C SER A 571 7.49 23.94 15.80
N ASN A 572 8.81 23.91 15.68
CA ASN A 572 9.64 25.11 15.84
C ASN A 572 9.51 26.03 14.62
N SER A 573 8.79 27.16 14.70
CA SER A 573 8.67 28.11 13.56
C SER A 573 8.16 27.43 12.26
N ALA A 574 7.06 26.68 12.36
CA ALA A 574 6.48 25.98 11.21
C ALA A 574 5.89 26.98 10.18
N VAL A 575 6.24 26.78 8.92
CA VAL A 575 5.61 27.46 7.76
C VAL A 575 4.91 26.39 6.92
N PRO A 576 3.91 26.75 6.11
CA PRO A 576 3.22 25.75 5.29
C PRO A 576 4.16 25.12 4.25
N LEU A 577 4.03 23.80 4.07
CA LEU A 577 4.68 23.04 3.00
C LEU A 577 3.70 22.88 1.84
N TYR A 578 4.03 23.44 0.68
CA TYR A 578 3.27 23.29 -0.55
C TYR A 578 3.97 22.31 -1.48
N SER A 579 3.25 21.28 -1.90
CA SER A 579 3.65 20.50 -3.07
C SER A 579 3.69 21.40 -4.33
N PRO A 580 4.56 21.11 -5.31
CA PRO A 580 4.77 21.95 -6.48
C PRO A 580 3.49 22.41 -7.20
N ASN A 581 2.54 21.51 -7.44
CA ASN A 581 1.31 21.81 -8.18
C ASN A 581 0.29 22.59 -7.33
N PHE A 582 0.34 22.46 -6.00
CA PHE A 582 -0.48 23.24 -5.07
C PHE A 582 0.08 24.65 -4.85
N SER A 583 1.38 24.87 -5.06
CA SER A 583 2.01 26.19 -4.95
C SER A 583 1.73 27.08 -6.17
N GLY A 584 1.42 26.47 -7.31
CA GLY A 584 1.23 27.14 -8.60
C GLY A 584 2.54 27.57 -9.27
N TYR A 585 2.45 27.84 -10.58
CA TYR A 585 3.63 28.14 -11.40
C TYR A 585 4.40 29.39 -10.93
N SER A 586 3.72 30.38 -10.36
CA SER A 586 4.33 31.64 -9.94
C SER A 586 5.34 31.43 -8.82
N ASN A 587 5.07 30.52 -7.89
CA ASN A 587 5.99 30.20 -6.78
C ASN A 587 7.00 29.11 -7.15
N LEU A 588 6.64 28.20 -8.07
CA LEU A 588 7.48 27.08 -8.48
C LEU A 588 8.53 27.46 -9.53
N CYS A 589 8.13 28.26 -10.53
CA CYS A 589 8.90 28.46 -11.75
C CYS A 589 9.62 29.82 -11.83
N SER A 590 9.33 30.78 -10.94
CA SER A 590 9.91 32.13 -11.00
C SER A 590 11.18 32.33 -10.15
N GLY A 591 11.55 31.36 -9.32
CA GLY A 591 12.69 31.49 -8.40
C GLY A 591 14.06 31.47 -9.07
N SER A 592 15.11 31.77 -8.29
CA SER A 592 16.52 31.70 -8.72
C SER A 592 16.91 30.34 -9.27
N PHE A 593 16.25 29.28 -8.81
CA PHE A 593 16.32 27.92 -9.32
C PHE A 593 14.90 27.42 -9.59
N TYR A 594 14.70 26.71 -10.69
CA TYR A 594 13.41 26.11 -11.01
C TYR A 594 13.55 24.66 -11.53
N PRO A 595 12.61 23.78 -11.18
CA PRO A 595 12.57 22.39 -11.65
C PRO A 595 12.05 22.33 -13.08
N THR A 596 12.93 21.97 -14.02
CA THR A 596 12.63 21.92 -15.47
C THR A 596 11.63 20.83 -15.87
N ASN A 597 11.53 19.75 -15.11
CA ASN A 597 10.56 18.69 -15.34
C ASN A 597 9.14 19.06 -14.87
N LEU A 598 9.00 20.04 -13.97
CA LEU A 598 7.69 20.47 -13.43
C LEU A 598 7.21 21.79 -14.00
N CYS A 599 8.08 22.53 -14.70
CA CYS A 599 7.81 23.85 -15.24
C CYS A 599 7.86 23.86 -16.76
N ASN A 600 6.81 24.36 -17.38
CA ASN A 600 6.81 24.75 -18.78
C ASN A 600 7.06 26.25 -18.91
N LYS A 601 8.32 26.64 -19.09
CA LYS A 601 8.71 28.04 -19.31
C LYS A 601 8.61 28.54 -20.76
N SER A 602 8.35 27.65 -21.73
CA SER A 602 8.09 28.11 -23.10
C SER A 602 6.67 28.62 -23.29
N ALA A 603 5.75 28.30 -22.38
CA ALA A 603 4.41 28.90 -22.32
C ALA A 603 4.46 30.39 -21.92
N THR A 604 3.52 31.19 -22.44
CA THR A 604 3.36 32.61 -22.09
C THR A 604 1.92 32.86 -21.61
N PRO A 605 1.68 33.12 -20.31
CA PRO A 605 2.66 33.09 -19.21
C PRO A 605 3.21 31.68 -18.95
N PRO A 606 4.34 31.55 -18.22
CA PRO A 606 4.86 30.24 -17.79
C PRO A 606 3.79 29.40 -17.10
N ALA A 607 3.85 28.09 -17.28
CA ALA A 607 2.85 27.16 -16.76
C ALA A 607 3.50 25.96 -16.05
N LEU A 608 2.68 25.16 -15.37
CA LEU A 608 3.10 23.84 -14.91
C LEU A 608 3.30 22.91 -16.12
N ALA A 609 4.19 21.92 -15.99
CA ALA A 609 4.35 20.88 -17.00
C ALA A 609 3.05 20.07 -17.14
N THR A 610 2.68 19.74 -18.37
CA THR A 610 1.48 18.93 -18.67
C THR A 610 1.87 17.50 -19.02
N TRP A 611 0.93 16.57 -18.86
CA TRP A 611 1.07 15.19 -19.30
C TRP A 611 -0.29 14.69 -19.80
N THR A 612 -0.27 13.59 -20.56
CA THR A 612 -1.48 12.98 -21.10
C THR A 612 -1.64 11.59 -20.50
N ASP A 613 -2.84 11.31 -19.98
CA ASP A 613 -3.14 10.04 -19.34
C ASP A 613 -3.46 8.92 -20.36
N SER A 614 -3.79 7.75 -19.81
CA SER A 614 -4.13 6.60 -20.62
C SER A 614 -5.44 6.71 -21.40
N ALA A 615 -6.28 7.67 -21.05
CA ALA A 615 -7.55 7.97 -21.70
C ALA A 615 -7.43 9.13 -22.71
N ASN A 616 -6.20 9.56 -23.03
CA ASN A 616 -5.90 10.72 -23.87
C ASN A 616 -6.41 12.07 -23.32
N VAL A 617 -6.58 12.17 -22.00
CA VAL A 617 -6.89 13.43 -21.31
C VAL A 617 -5.60 14.13 -20.95
N THR A 618 -5.50 15.42 -21.28
CA THR A 618 -4.34 16.24 -20.92
C THR A 618 -4.56 16.87 -19.55
N HIS A 619 -3.60 16.67 -18.65
CA HIS A 619 -3.59 17.16 -17.28
C HIS A 619 -2.49 18.19 -17.07
N SER A 620 -2.75 19.13 -16.16
CA SER A 620 -1.79 20.14 -15.74
C SER A 620 -1.08 19.75 -14.44
N GLY A 621 0.24 19.83 -14.44
CA GLY A 621 1.08 19.40 -13.32
C GLY A 621 1.35 17.89 -13.36
N LEU A 622 2.63 17.51 -13.29
CA LEU A 622 3.00 16.10 -13.17
C LEU A 622 2.54 15.53 -11.83
N PRO A 623 2.12 14.25 -11.75
CA PRO A 623 1.56 13.67 -10.50
C PRO A 623 2.47 13.75 -9.28
N ILE A 624 3.79 13.64 -9.47
CA ILE A 624 4.78 13.81 -8.40
C ILE A 624 4.70 15.20 -7.73
N GLY A 625 4.26 16.22 -8.48
CA GLY A 625 4.05 17.57 -7.99
C GLY A 625 2.76 17.75 -7.17
N ASN A 626 1.87 16.76 -7.14
CA ASN A 626 0.67 16.76 -6.30
C ASN A 626 0.94 16.21 -4.88
N ILE A 627 2.15 15.70 -4.64
CA ILE A 627 2.54 15.03 -3.41
C ILE A 627 3.28 16.03 -2.52
N ALA A 628 2.80 16.23 -1.29
CA ALA A 628 3.54 16.98 -0.28
C ALA A 628 4.59 16.08 0.37
N ILE A 629 4.18 14.88 0.79
CA ILE A 629 5.04 13.90 1.46
C ILE A 629 4.70 12.49 0.97
N GLU A 630 5.73 11.74 0.56
CA GLU A 630 5.63 10.30 0.38
C GLU A 630 6.78 9.60 1.12
N ALA A 631 6.47 8.61 1.93
CA ALA A 631 7.46 7.93 2.76
C ALA A 631 7.23 6.43 2.79
N ASN A 632 8.29 5.62 2.64
CA ASN A 632 8.19 4.18 2.87
C ASN A 632 7.89 3.88 4.36
N GLY A 633 8.33 4.77 5.26
CA GLY A 633 8.02 4.77 6.68
C GLY A 633 6.79 5.63 7.02
N GLY A 634 6.74 6.14 8.25
CA GLY A 634 5.67 6.98 8.77
C GLY A 634 5.96 8.49 8.74
N LEU A 635 4.98 9.26 9.20
CA LEU A 635 5.06 10.71 9.41
C LEU A 635 4.85 11.04 10.88
N ALA A 636 5.81 11.73 11.50
CA ALA A 636 5.62 12.39 12.79
C ALA A 636 5.49 13.91 12.56
N THR A 637 4.44 14.54 13.07
CA THR A 637 4.15 15.95 12.76
C THR A 637 3.50 16.69 13.92
N SER A 638 3.81 17.97 14.07
CA SER A 638 3.25 18.85 15.10
C SER A 638 3.03 20.26 14.55
N GLY A 639 1.77 20.67 14.38
CA GLY A 639 1.39 22.03 14.00
C GLY A 639 1.65 22.45 12.54
N TRP A 640 1.99 21.52 11.64
CA TRP A 640 2.27 21.85 10.24
C TRP A 640 1.00 21.98 9.40
N THR A 641 1.05 22.84 8.38
CA THR A 641 0.05 22.89 7.32
C THR A 641 0.66 22.39 6.02
N LEU A 642 0.11 21.32 5.46
CA LEU A 642 0.58 20.63 4.26
C LEU A 642 -0.43 20.88 3.13
N TYR A 643 0.01 21.38 1.98
CA TYR A 643 -0.81 21.54 0.77
C TYR A 643 -0.34 20.54 -0.28
N GLY A 644 -1.11 19.47 -0.44
CA GLY A 644 -0.74 18.31 -1.27
C GLY A 644 -1.07 17.00 -0.59
N ASN A 645 -0.97 15.92 -1.36
CA ASN A 645 -1.27 14.59 -0.88
C ASN A 645 -0.14 14.03 0.00
N VAL A 646 -0.53 13.26 1.03
CA VAL A 646 0.39 12.60 1.95
C VAL A 646 0.19 11.10 1.86
N ILE A 647 1.25 10.36 1.50
CA ILE A 647 1.19 8.92 1.23
C ILE A 647 2.26 8.21 2.06
N LEU A 648 1.85 7.32 2.96
CA LEU A 648 2.75 6.74 3.96
C LEU A 648 2.68 5.21 3.94
N GLY A 649 3.82 4.57 3.84
CA GLY A 649 3.97 3.14 4.06
C GLY A 649 3.73 2.75 5.52
N GLY A 650 4.10 3.63 6.46
CA GLY A 650 3.89 3.48 7.90
C GLY A 650 2.77 4.34 8.47
N LEU A 651 2.81 4.58 9.78
CA LEU A 651 1.77 5.33 10.52
C LEU A 651 1.97 6.85 10.46
N VAL A 652 0.89 7.59 10.71
CA VAL A 652 0.96 9.02 11.03
C VAL A 652 0.84 9.22 12.55
N SER A 653 1.68 10.08 13.11
CA SER A 653 1.67 10.45 14.52
C SER A 653 1.62 11.98 14.63
N THR A 654 0.63 12.47 15.38
CA THR A 654 0.46 13.90 15.64
C THR A 654 0.69 14.19 17.12
N SER A 655 1.53 15.17 17.44
CA SER A 655 1.75 15.67 18.80
C SER A 655 1.65 17.18 18.86
N GLY A 656 1.47 17.76 20.05
CA GLY A 656 1.46 19.21 20.25
C GLY A 656 0.25 19.92 19.62
N ALA A 657 0.43 20.48 18.42
CA ALA A 657 -0.58 21.27 17.72
C ALA A 657 -1.15 20.56 16.48
N THR A 658 -2.33 20.98 16.04
CA THR A 658 -3.06 20.34 14.93
C THR A 658 -2.30 20.43 13.63
N THR A 659 -2.05 19.26 13.04
CA THR A 659 -1.54 19.18 11.67
C THR A 659 -2.71 19.33 10.70
N ASN A 660 -2.59 20.27 9.77
CA ASN A 660 -3.59 20.56 8.75
C ASN A 660 -3.11 20.02 7.40
N ILE A 661 -3.90 19.20 6.73
CA ILE A 661 -3.61 18.67 5.39
C ILE A 661 -4.68 19.19 4.43
N LYS A 662 -4.26 19.98 3.44
CA LYS A 662 -5.06 20.46 2.32
C LYS A 662 -4.79 19.56 1.12
N GLY A 663 -5.35 18.36 1.17
CA GLY A 663 -5.03 17.23 0.31
C GLY A 663 -5.50 15.93 0.96
N SER A 664 -5.28 14.80 0.30
CA SER A 664 -5.59 13.49 0.87
C SER A 664 -4.47 12.94 1.76
N LEU A 665 -4.81 11.96 2.59
CA LEU A 665 -3.86 11.19 3.38
C LEU A 665 -4.10 9.67 3.22
N SER A 666 -3.03 8.91 3.02
CA SER A 666 -3.03 7.44 3.03
C SER A 666 -1.94 6.93 3.98
N THR A 667 -2.26 5.97 4.84
CA THR A 667 -1.28 5.42 5.80
C THR A 667 -1.34 3.90 5.92
N GLY A 668 -0.22 3.30 6.35
CA GLY A 668 -0.08 1.85 6.56
C GLY A 668 0.05 1.05 5.25
N ASN A 669 0.42 1.71 4.15
CA ASN A 669 0.47 1.07 2.84
C ASN A 669 1.48 -0.08 2.73
N ASN A 670 2.54 -0.08 3.55
CA ASN A 670 3.58 -1.13 3.59
C ASN A 670 3.36 -2.17 4.70
N GLY A 671 2.33 -2.00 5.52
CA GLY A 671 2.00 -2.93 6.60
C GLY A 671 0.87 -2.40 7.47
N ALA A 672 -0.04 -3.29 7.86
CA ALA A 672 -1.17 -2.94 8.70
C ALA A 672 -0.67 -2.34 10.03
N SER A 673 -0.98 -1.07 10.29
CA SER A 673 -0.43 -0.32 11.41
C SER A 673 -1.53 0.48 12.12
N PRO A 674 -1.70 0.34 13.44
CA PRO A 674 -2.67 1.14 14.18
C PRO A 674 -2.21 2.60 14.19
N THR A 675 -3.07 3.50 13.72
CA THR A 675 -2.86 4.95 13.80
C THR A 675 -3.58 5.48 15.04
N THR A 676 -2.88 6.27 15.85
CA THR A 676 -3.47 6.94 17.02
C THR A 676 -3.32 8.44 16.87
N ILE A 677 -4.45 9.15 16.89
CA ILE A 677 -4.50 10.62 16.96
C ILE A 677 -4.84 11.00 18.39
N SER A 678 -3.91 11.73 19.01
CA SER A 678 -4.01 12.21 20.39
C SER A 678 -4.07 13.75 20.42
N GLN A 679 -3.63 14.40 21.51
CA GLN A 679 -3.82 15.84 21.78
C GLN A 679 -3.40 16.78 20.63
N GLY A 680 -2.45 16.41 19.77
CA GLY A 680 -2.10 17.20 18.59
C GLY A 680 -3.28 17.42 17.64
N GLY A 681 -4.07 16.38 17.38
CA GLY A 681 -5.15 16.42 16.41
C GLY A 681 -4.68 16.46 14.95
N ILE A 682 -5.62 16.17 14.05
CA ILE A 682 -5.42 16.23 12.60
C ILE A 682 -6.66 16.82 11.93
N ALA A 683 -6.43 17.73 10.99
CA ALA A 683 -7.49 18.32 10.17
C ALA A 683 -7.16 18.07 8.69
N ILE A 684 -8.06 17.42 7.97
CA ILE A 684 -7.94 17.12 6.54
C ILE A 684 -9.07 17.85 5.82
N ASP A 685 -8.71 18.62 4.80
CA ASP A 685 -9.66 19.40 4.02
C ASP A 685 -9.34 19.21 2.54
N VAL A 686 -10.28 18.59 1.83
CA VAL A 686 -10.16 18.31 0.40
C VAL A 686 -10.97 19.27 -0.47
N SER A 687 -11.56 20.32 0.12
CA SER A 687 -12.47 21.24 -0.57
C SER A 687 -11.87 22.01 -1.74
N ALA A 688 -10.57 22.28 -1.64
CA ALA A 688 -9.82 23.05 -2.63
C ALA A 688 -9.00 22.16 -3.59
N VAL A 689 -9.14 20.83 -3.50
CA VAL A 689 -8.39 19.88 -4.34
C VAL A 689 -9.09 19.75 -5.69
N THR A 690 -8.39 20.10 -6.76
CA THR A 690 -8.87 19.93 -8.14
C THR A 690 -8.75 18.49 -8.61
N GLY A 691 -9.47 18.10 -9.67
CA GLY A 691 -9.39 16.75 -10.26
C GLY A 691 -7.96 16.32 -10.56
N ASP A 692 -7.18 17.17 -11.25
CA ASP A 692 -5.76 16.89 -11.57
C ASP A 692 -4.89 16.70 -10.32
N GLN A 693 -5.20 17.43 -9.24
CA GLN A 693 -4.47 17.32 -7.97
C GLN A 693 -4.78 16.05 -7.18
N THR A 694 -5.82 15.30 -7.56
CA THR A 694 -6.08 13.98 -6.98
C THR A 694 -5.19 12.88 -7.55
N ILE A 695 -4.52 13.14 -8.69
CA ILE A 695 -3.72 12.15 -9.39
C ILE A 695 -2.31 12.10 -8.81
N THR A 696 -1.95 10.99 -8.18
CA THR A 696 -0.63 10.80 -7.56
C THR A 696 0.27 9.84 -8.34
N ASN A 697 -0.28 9.11 -9.32
CA ASN A 697 0.46 8.24 -10.24
C ASN A 697 -0.06 8.42 -11.68
N PRO A 698 0.82 8.62 -12.69
CA PRO A 698 0.39 8.69 -14.09
C PRO A 698 0.07 7.29 -14.61
N THR A 699 -1.12 7.07 -15.18
CA THR A 699 -1.41 5.88 -16.00
C THR A 699 -0.95 6.12 -17.45
N PRO A 700 -0.04 5.32 -18.03
CA PRO A 700 0.32 5.40 -19.44
C PRO A 700 -0.74 4.71 -20.35
N PRO A 701 -0.89 5.14 -21.62
CA PRO A 701 -1.92 4.67 -22.55
C PRO A 701 -1.91 3.17 -22.79
N THR A 702 -3.11 2.57 -22.72
CA THR A 702 -3.36 1.12 -22.82
C THR A 702 -4.05 0.77 -24.13
N GLY A 703 -3.62 -0.33 -24.75
CA GLY A 703 -4.47 -1.22 -25.53
C GLY A 703 -4.75 -2.48 -24.69
N GLY A 704 -6.03 -2.89 -24.61
CA GLY A 704 -6.58 -3.71 -23.52
C GLY A 704 -6.25 -5.21 -23.45
N GLY A 705 -6.76 -5.83 -22.36
CA GLY A 705 -6.80 -7.28 -22.09
C GLY A 705 -5.95 -7.69 -20.87
N GLY A 706 -6.60 -8.00 -19.74
CA GLY A 706 -5.96 -8.13 -18.41
C GLY A 706 -5.16 -9.41 -18.16
N SER A 707 -4.00 -9.27 -17.49
CA SER A 707 -3.19 -10.31 -16.83
C SER A 707 -2.09 -9.66 -15.96
N GLY A 708 -2.18 -9.81 -14.62
CA GLY A 708 -1.40 -9.13 -13.56
C GLY A 708 0.10 -8.89 -13.79
N ALA A 709 0.67 -7.77 -13.28
CA ALA A 709 2.02 -7.33 -13.63
C ALA A 709 3.08 -8.12 -12.92
N VAL A 710 3.87 -8.83 -13.71
CA VAL A 710 5.27 -9.08 -13.41
C VAL A 710 6.06 -7.95 -14.07
N GLN A 711 6.92 -7.23 -13.35
CA GLN A 711 7.85 -6.27 -14.00
C GLN A 711 8.79 -7.03 -14.95
N ALA A 712 9.22 -6.38 -16.03
CA ALA A 712 10.19 -6.97 -16.95
C ALA A 712 11.45 -7.36 -16.17
N SER A 713 11.80 -8.65 -16.15
CA SER A 713 12.96 -9.12 -15.39
C SER A 713 13.81 -10.10 -16.19
N THR A 714 15.12 -9.92 -16.11
CA THR A 714 16.13 -10.78 -16.71
C THR A 714 16.93 -11.42 -15.59
N LYS A 715 16.84 -12.75 -15.47
CA LYS A 715 17.50 -13.54 -14.43
C LYS A 715 18.37 -14.62 -15.06
N VAL A 716 19.49 -14.93 -14.41
CA VAL A 716 20.29 -16.11 -14.75
C VAL A 716 19.55 -17.34 -14.23
N ARG A 717 19.22 -18.28 -15.12
CA ARG A 717 18.52 -19.52 -14.77
C ARG A 717 19.49 -20.59 -14.31
N TRP A 718 20.56 -20.77 -15.08
CA TRP A 718 21.65 -21.69 -14.76
C TRP A 718 22.88 -21.30 -15.58
N VAL A 719 24.03 -21.74 -15.08
CA VAL A 719 25.35 -21.53 -15.70
C VAL A 719 26.03 -22.88 -15.79
N ARG A 720 26.67 -23.17 -16.93
CA ARG A 720 27.59 -24.29 -17.07
C ARG A 720 28.96 -23.79 -17.48
N ALA A 721 29.99 -24.25 -16.79
CA ALA A 721 31.37 -24.08 -17.25
C ALA A 721 31.67 -25.13 -18.33
N TYR A 722 32.51 -24.76 -19.30
CA TYR A 722 33.07 -25.69 -20.28
C TYR A 722 34.49 -26.10 -19.93
#